data_AF-A0A4Q7IYW5-F1
#
_entry.id   AF-A0A4Q7IYW5-F1
#
_cell.length_a   1.000
_cell.length_b   1.000
_cell.length_c   1.000
_cell.angle_alpha   90.00
_cell.angle_beta   90.00
_cell.angle_gamma   90.00
#
_symmetry.space_group_name_H-M   'P 1'
#
loop_
_entity.id
_entity.type
_entity.pdbx_description
1 polymer ?
#
loop_
_entity_poly.entity_id
_entity_poly.type
_entity_poly.pdbx_seq_one_letter_code
_entity_poly.pdbx_strand_id
1 'polypeptide(L)'
;RMLTSAAELHVHGVPVDWTTAVDGGRLVDLPTYPFQRQHFWLKPTGLRDLLDDADAVAAALDAEPDAELRRLVGELAAWRRDTQPPRYRVEWHPVDPAPRQTGPWLAVAPPGIDPAALLGPGTTCLTAEPGIDRDTLAARLRAAGPHPHVVSFLPDAAATLTLVHALGEDTRLWCVTTGAVSTGDDDPVRHPEQAQIWGLGRVIALEQPSRWGGLVDLPGPDADGLRAALAGDEDQVAVRGTRLFARRIGHHSATRARQPWTPPAGAVLLTGGTGALGAHVARWLAGQGADHLVLLGRTAADTAGPLADELGALGAKVSVVSCDAADRAAVAGVLDALDAEGTPVRAVFHLAGLMDRTDIADLTPARLTEVLRAKATAAQVLHELTRDRDLTAFVLFSSIAGLWGSGGNGAYAAANAHLDALAEHRRAHGLPATSVVWGPWAGEGMMARDGFGDLVHRHGIRRLEPRRALAALRGALDRGDVTVAVADVDWPRFHTAFTATRPSRLFDPLRPARDTEPAAPPATLSDRLRDVDPARRREYVTGLVSAEVAAVLGHTADARIDTRRALRDLGFDSVNAVDLRNRLRAVTGLDLPVTLAFEHPSLDALAGFLLSRAQPEPAADADTMSLDDLVRSVLEGQRE
;
A
#
# COMPACT_ATOMS: atom_id res chain seq x y z
N ARG A 1 -29.90 46.10 -9.31
CA ARG A 1 -31.17 45.48 -9.78
C ARG A 1 -31.35 45.66 -11.28
N MET A 2 -31.40 46.89 -11.82
CA MET A 2 -31.53 47.12 -13.27
C MET A 2 -30.42 46.46 -14.11
N LEU A 3 -29.14 46.63 -13.74
CA LEU A 3 -28.02 45.98 -14.43
C LEU A 3 -28.07 44.45 -14.33
N THR A 4 -28.58 43.92 -13.22
CA THR A 4 -28.76 42.49 -13.00
C THR A 4 -29.80 41.92 -13.96
N SER A 5 -30.96 42.56 -14.07
CA SER A 5 -32.01 42.14 -15.01
C SER A 5 -31.58 42.27 -16.48
N ALA A 6 -30.78 43.29 -16.81
CA ALA A 6 -30.18 43.42 -18.14
C ALA A 6 -29.18 42.27 -18.44
N ALA A 7 -28.41 41.83 -17.44
CA ALA A 7 -27.48 40.71 -17.57
C ALA A 7 -28.21 39.38 -17.77
N GLU A 8 -29.30 39.15 -17.02
CA GLU A 8 -30.17 37.99 -17.17
C GLU A 8 -30.76 37.91 -18.59
N LEU A 9 -31.29 39.03 -19.11
CA LEU A 9 -31.80 39.10 -20.49
C LEU A 9 -30.70 38.80 -21.53
N HIS A 10 -29.49 39.33 -21.33
CA HIS A 10 -28.36 39.09 -22.23
C HIS A 10 -27.95 37.62 -22.29
N VAL A 11 -27.89 36.92 -21.14
CA VAL A 11 -27.59 35.48 -21.08
C VAL A 11 -28.69 34.64 -21.73
N HIS A 12 -29.94 35.11 -21.71
CA HIS A 12 -31.06 34.49 -22.41
C HIS A 12 -31.15 34.85 -23.91
N GLY A 13 -30.10 35.49 -24.47
CA GLY A 13 -29.98 35.75 -25.90
C GLY A 13 -30.69 37.02 -26.37
N VAL A 14 -31.15 37.88 -25.46
CA VAL A 14 -31.72 39.18 -25.81
C VAL A 14 -30.58 40.17 -26.06
N PRO A 15 -30.56 40.88 -27.20
CA PRO A 15 -29.56 41.92 -27.44
C PRO A 15 -29.69 43.03 -26.39
N VAL A 16 -28.59 43.32 -25.69
CA VAL A 16 -28.50 44.41 -24.72
C VAL A 16 -27.32 45.28 -25.11
N ASP A 17 -27.57 46.58 -25.25
CA ASP A 17 -26.51 47.56 -25.47
C ASP A 17 -25.84 47.91 -24.14
N TRP A 18 -24.66 47.35 -23.93
CA TRP A 18 -23.85 47.60 -22.74
C TRP A 18 -23.07 48.91 -22.80
N THR A 19 -22.95 49.53 -23.97
CA THR A 19 -22.10 50.74 -24.14
C THR A 19 -22.59 51.93 -23.33
N THR A 20 -23.88 51.97 -22.98
CA THR A 20 -24.44 53.02 -22.12
C THR A 20 -24.21 52.78 -20.63
N ALA A 21 -23.79 51.57 -20.24
CA ALA A 21 -23.62 51.16 -18.83
C ALA A 21 -22.15 51.01 -18.42
N VAL A 22 -21.23 50.82 -19.38
CA VAL A 22 -19.79 50.74 -19.14
C VAL A 22 -19.04 51.77 -19.96
N ASP A 23 -18.46 52.76 -19.29
CA ASP A 23 -17.64 53.79 -19.94
C ASP A 23 -16.21 53.25 -20.13
N GLY A 24 -15.72 53.20 -21.37
CA GLY A 24 -14.30 52.93 -21.68
C GLY A 24 -13.84 51.46 -21.78
N GLY A 25 -14.73 50.48 -22.00
CA GLY A 25 -14.35 49.08 -22.21
C GLY A 25 -14.11 48.69 -23.68
N ARG A 26 -13.16 47.77 -23.95
CA ARG A 26 -13.00 47.12 -25.26
C ARG A 26 -13.83 45.83 -25.31
N LEU A 27 -14.73 45.70 -26.28
CA LEU A 27 -15.39 44.43 -26.60
C LEU A 27 -14.32 43.41 -27.02
N VAL A 28 -14.24 42.30 -26.29
CA VAL A 28 -13.33 41.19 -26.59
C VAL A 28 -14.22 40.00 -26.92
N ASP A 29 -14.01 39.39 -28.09
CA ASP A 29 -14.76 38.19 -28.45
C ASP A 29 -14.49 37.07 -27.43
N LEU A 30 -15.55 36.36 -27.05
CA LEU A 30 -15.42 35.10 -26.34
C LEU A 30 -14.74 34.09 -27.29
N PRO A 31 -13.71 33.35 -26.84
CA PRO A 31 -13.06 32.36 -27.69
C PRO A 31 -14.08 31.34 -28.23
N THR A 32 -14.23 31.26 -29.55
CA THR A 32 -15.23 30.42 -30.25
C THR A 32 -14.81 28.95 -30.40
N TYR A 33 -13.85 28.45 -29.64
CA TYR A 33 -13.36 27.07 -29.76
C TYR A 33 -13.86 26.16 -28.63
N PRO A 34 -14.34 24.94 -28.94
CA PRO A 34 -14.86 24.00 -27.95
C PRO A 34 -13.71 23.32 -27.20
N PHE A 35 -13.66 23.54 -25.88
CA PHE A 35 -13.12 22.61 -24.86
C PHE A 35 -11.73 21.98 -25.06
N GLN A 36 -10.71 22.76 -25.42
CA GLN A 36 -9.37 22.42 -24.93
C GLN A 36 -9.29 22.77 -23.44
N ARG A 37 -9.36 21.76 -22.57
CA ARG A 37 -9.16 21.89 -21.12
C ARG A 37 -7.69 22.17 -20.77
N GLN A 38 -7.10 23.23 -21.33
CA GLN A 38 -5.86 23.78 -20.81
C GLN A 38 -6.18 24.94 -19.88
N HIS A 39 -5.83 24.77 -18.61
CA HIS A 39 -5.95 25.82 -17.60
C HIS A 39 -4.87 26.87 -17.89
N PHE A 40 -5.29 28.07 -18.32
CA PHE A 40 -4.41 29.23 -18.52
C PHE A 40 -4.28 30.12 -17.27
N TRP A 41 -4.98 29.78 -16.18
CA TRP A 41 -4.73 30.37 -14.87
C TRP A 41 -3.53 29.68 -14.23
N LEU A 42 -2.60 30.47 -13.66
CA LEU A 42 -1.59 29.98 -12.72
C LEU A 42 -2.29 29.07 -11.70
N LYS A 43 -2.06 27.76 -11.82
CA LYS A 43 -2.45 26.84 -10.76
C LYS A 43 -1.64 27.24 -9.54
N PRO A 44 -2.24 27.47 -8.36
CA PRO A 44 -1.48 27.64 -7.13
C PRO A 44 -0.92 26.28 -6.70
N THR A 45 0.05 25.79 -7.47
CA THR A 45 0.86 24.60 -7.19
C THR A 45 2.27 25.01 -7.50
N GLY A 46 3.19 24.82 -6.57
CA GLY A 46 4.57 25.17 -6.83
C GLY A 46 5.31 25.38 -5.54
N LEU A 47 5.42 26.62 -5.06
CA LEU A 47 6.48 26.95 -4.11
C LEU A 47 6.50 26.03 -2.88
N ARG A 48 5.34 25.76 -2.27
CA ARG A 48 5.26 24.90 -1.07
C ARG A 48 5.67 23.45 -1.33
N ASP A 49 5.40 22.88 -2.49
CA ASP A 49 5.80 21.50 -2.83
C ASP A 49 7.24 21.44 -3.37
N LEU A 50 7.76 22.59 -3.82
CA LEU A 50 9.15 22.77 -4.23
C LEU A 50 10.10 23.00 -3.04
N LEU A 51 9.60 23.36 -1.84
CA LEU A 51 10.44 23.69 -0.66
C LEU A 51 11.34 22.54 -0.15
N ASP A 52 11.29 21.36 -0.76
CA ASP A 52 12.21 20.25 -0.49
C ASP A 52 13.34 20.14 -1.54
N ASP A 53 13.31 20.96 -2.61
CA ASP A 53 14.28 21.00 -3.71
C ASP A 53 14.64 22.46 -4.07
N ALA A 54 15.86 22.86 -3.71
CA ALA A 54 16.33 24.22 -3.93
C ALA A 54 16.49 24.59 -5.41
N ASP A 55 16.84 23.61 -6.27
CA ASP A 55 16.97 23.85 -7.70
C ASP A 55 15.57 24.03 -8.32
N ALA A 56 14.58 23.31 -7.82
CA ALA A 56 13.18 23.45 -8.25
C ALA A 56 12.54 24.77 -7.75
N VAL A 57 12.88 25.22 -6.54
CA VAL A 57 12.50 26.56 -6.05
C VAL A 57 13.15 27.66 -6.89
N ALA A 58 14.44 27.53 -7.19
CA ALA A 58 15.17 28.49 -8.02
C ALA A 58 14.54 28.60 -9.41
N ALA A 59 14.22 27.48 -10.04
CA ALA A 59 13.54 27.44 -11.33
C ALA A 59 12.15 28.10 -11.29
N ALA A 60 11.38 27.89 -10.21
CA ALA A 60 10.06 28.52 -10.07
C ALA A 60 10.12 30.03 -9.76
N LEU A 61 11.23 30.51 -9.21
CA LEU A 61 11.48 31.91 -8.91
C LEU A 61 12.27 32.64 -10.00
N ASP A 62 12.64 31.95 -11.10
CA ASP A 62 13.55 32.44 -12.15
C ASP A 62 14.86 33.00 -11.56
N ALA A 63 15.43 32.26 -10.60
CA ALA A 63 16.63 32.61 -9.85
C ALA A 63 17.74 31.55 -10.02
N GLU A 64 18.99 31.94 -9.77
CA GLU A 64 20.11 31.00 -9.68
C GLU A 64 20.08 30.28 -8.32
N PRO A 65 20.22 28.94 -8.28
CA PRO A 65 20.31 28.21 -7.03
C PRO A 65 21.70 28.46 -6.42
N ASP A 66 21.83 29.53 -5.65
CA ASP A 66 23.04 29.85 -4.89
C ASP A 66 23.09 29.07 -3.55
N ALA A 67 24.21 29.22 -2.82
CA ALA A 67 24.39 28.53 -1.54
C ALA A 67 23.39 28.99 -0.46
N GLU A 68 22.91 30.24 -0.54
CA GLU A 68 22.00 30.80 0.45
C GLU A 68 20.57 30.29 0.24
N LEU A 69 20.11 30.22 -1.00
CA LEU A 69 18.82 29.61 -1.35
C LEU A 69 18.81 28.12 -0.98
N ARG A 70 19.89 27.38 -1.26
CA ARG A 70 20.01 25.96 -0.84
C ARG A 70 19.93 25.79 0.67
N ARG A 71 20.60 26.66 1.44
CA ARG A 71 20.54 26.65 2.91
C ARG A 71 19.13 26.97 3.41
N LEU A 72 18.50 28.04 2.91
CA LEU A 72 17.16 28.47 3.32
C LEU A 72 16.09 27.41 2.98
N VAL A 73 16.15 26.85 1.78
CA VAL A 73 15.25 25.75 1.38
C VAL A 73 15.50 24.52 2.26
N GLY A 74 16.75 24.17 2.56
CA GLY A 74 17.09 23.10 3.50
C GLY A 74 16.54 23.33 4.92
N GLU A 75 16.63 24.55 5.44
CA GLU A 75 16.09 24.95 6.76
C GLU A 75 14.56 24.95 6.79
N LEU A 76 13.91 25.45 5.73
CA LEU A 76 12.46 25.41 5.57
C LEU A 76 11.94 23.97 5.44
N ALA A 77 12.64 23.13 4.68
CA ALA A 77 12.35 21.71 4.54
C ALA A 77 12.49 20.98 5.88
N ALA A 78 13.56 21.26 6.64
CA ALA A 78 13.76 20.72 7.98
C ALA A 78 12.67 21.18 8.95
N TRP A 79 12.41 22.50 9.02
CA TRP A 79 11.34 23.06 9.85
C TRP A 79 9.96 22.48 9.49
N ARG A 80 9.67 22.32 8.19
CA ARG A 80 8.41 21.74 7.72
C ARG A 80 8.31 20.27 8.10
N ARG A 81 9.37 19.48 7.91
CA ARG A 81 9.41 18.10 8.39
C ARG A 81 9.16 18.07 9.89
N ASP A 82 9.81 18.94 10.67
CA ASP A 82 9.66 18.99 12.12
C ASP A 82 8.24 19.40 12.58
N THR A 83 7.54 20.25 11.80
CA THR A 83 6.23 20.80 12.18
C THR A 83 5.02 20.09 11.59
N GLN A 84 5.12 19.51 10.38
CA GLN A 84 4.03 18.82 9.70
C GLN A 84 4.54 17.53 9.05
N PRO A 85 4.10 16.34 9.51
CA PRO A 85 4.51 15.11 8.86
C PRO A 85 4.01 15.07 7.41
N PRO A 86 4.78 14.48 6.48
CA PRO A 86 4.36 14.33 5.09
C PRO A 86 3.03 13.58 4.98
N ARG A 87 2.25 13.95 3.95
CA ARG A 87 0.93 13.37 3.70
C ARG A 87 0.82 12.89 2.28
N TYR A 88 0.12 11.77 2.10
CA TYR A 88 -0.07 11.12 0.82
C TYR A 88 -1.52 10.69 0.64
N ARG A 89 -1.90 10.42 -0.60
CA ARG A 89 -3.20 9.87 -0.97
C ARG A 89 -3.06 8.90 -2.13
N VAL A 90 -4.07 8.06 -2.30
CA VAL A 90 -4.24 7.27 -3.53
C VAL A 90 -4.69 8.20 -4.65
N GLU A 91 -4.14 7.99 -5.83
CA GLU A 91 -4.55 8.63 -7.07
C GLU A 91 -4.78 7.56 -8.13
N TRP A 92 -5.69 7.83 -9.07
CA TRP A 92 -6.03 6.93 -10.15
C TRP A 92 -5.70 7.61 -11.47
N HIS A 93 -4.66 7.11 -12.13
CA HIS A 93 -4.13 7.70 -13.36
C HIS A 93 -4.64 6.92 -14.56
N PRO A 94 -5.19 7.57 -15.60
CA PRO A 94 -5.67 6.86 -16.78
C PRO A 94 -4.50 6.15 -17.47
N VAL A 95 -4.73 4.93 -17.93
CA VAL A 95 -3.76 4.14 -18.69
C VAL A 95 -4.40 3.61 -19.97
N ASP A 96 -3.61 3.56 -21.04
CA ASP A 96 -4.06 3.00 -22.30
C ASP A 96 -4.09 1.47 -22.24
N PRO A 97 -5.12 0.83 -22.81
CA PRO A 97 -5.18 -0.62 -22.87
C PRO A 97 -4.06 -1.16 -23.77
N ALA A 98 -3.34 -2.18 -23.29
CA ALA A 98 -2.29 -2.82 -24.08
C ALA A 98 -2.92 -3.85 -25.05
N PRO A 99 -2.43 -3.93 -26.30
CA PRO A 99 -2.89 -4.92 -27.27
C PRO A 99 -2.20 -6.27 -27.03
N ARG A 100 -2.53 -6.96 -25.92
CA ARG A 100 -2.06 -8.33 -25.69
C ARG A 100 -3.22 -9.24 -25.32
N GLN A 101 -3.29 -10.39 -25.98
CA GLN A 101 -4.20 -11.45 -25.58
C GLN A 101 -3.40 -12.42 -24.71
N THR A 102 -3.78 -12.55 -23.45
CA THR A 102 -3.26 -13.58 -22.55
C THR A 102 -4.12 -14.84 -22.74
N GLY A 103 -3.42 -15.99 -22.82
CA GLY A 103 -3.91 -17.30 -23.29
C GLY A 103 -5.00 -17.94 -22.41
N PRO A 104 -5.24 -19.26 -22.52
CA PRO A 104 -6.42 -19.86 -21.91
C PRO A 104 -6.46 -19.60 -20.40
N TRP A 105 -7.56 -19.00 -19.96
CA TRP A 105 -7.80 -18.66 -18.56
C TRP A 105 -8.47 -19.82 -17.84
N LEU A 106 -8.09 -20.01 -16.59
CA LEU A 106 -8.96 -20.67 -15.61
C LEU A 106 -9.60 -19.62 -14.72
N ALA A 107 -10.91 -19.66 -14.57
CA ALA A 107 -11.65 -18.80 -13.67
C ALA A 107 -12.13 -19.56 -12.44
N VAL A 108 -11.96 -18.97 -11.26
CA VAL A 108 -12.53 -19.47 -10.00
C VAL A 108 -13.58 -18.48 -9.51
N ALA A 109 -14.82 -18.91 -9.38
CA ALA A 109 -15.92 -18.03 -9.02
C ALA A 109 -16.92 -18.71 -8.07
N PRO A 110 -17.61 -17.95 -7.21
CA PRO A 110 -18.78 -18.45 -6.48
C PRO A 110 -19.93 -18.79 -7.44
N PRO A 111 -20.93 -19.58 -6.99
CA PRO A 111 -22.14 -19.82 -7.77
C PRO A 111 -22.81 -18.50 -8.20
N GLY A 112 -23.36 -18.49 -9.42
CA GLY A 112 -24.13 -17.35 -9.94
C GLY A 112 -23.33 -16.29 -10.70
N ILE A 113 -22.00 -16.40 -10.73
CA ILE A 113 -21.16 -15.64 -11.66
C ILE A 113 -20.91 -16.51 -12.90
N ASP A 114 -20.96 -15.91 -14.09
CA ASP A 114 -20.56 -16.54 -15.35
C ASP A 114 -19.22 -15.96 -15.83
N PRO A 115 -18.08 -16.58 -15.47
CA PRO A 115 -16.78 -16.08 -15.88
C PRO A 115 -16.53 -16.21 -17.37
N ALA A 116 -17.18 -17.16 -18.06
CA ALA A 116 -16.99 -17.36 -19.49
C ALA A 116 -17.57 -16.18 -20.29
N ALA A 117 -18.66 -15.57 -19.82
CA ALA A 117 -19.18 -14.33 -20.38
C ALA A 117 -18.18 -13.16 -20.28
N LEU A 118 -17.41 -13.10 -19.18
CA LEU A 118 -16.46 -12.02 -18.91
C LEU A 118 -15.10 -12.24 -19.61
N LEU A 119 -14.57 -13.46 -19.57
CA LEU A 119 -13.23 -13.78 -20.06
C LEU A 119 -13.22 -14.28 -21.50
N GLY A 120 -14.34 -14.83 -21.98
CA GLY A 120 -14.53 -15.27 -23.37
C GLY A 120 -14.59 -16.79 -23.54
N PRO A 121 -14.95 -17.24 -24.76
CA PRO A 121 -15.09 -18.66 -25.07
C PRO A 121 -13.72 -19.35 -24.97
N GLY A 122 -13.67 -20.48 -24.24
CA GLY A 122 -12.42 -21.21 -23.94
C GLY A 122 -11.91 -21.05 -22.50
N THR A 123 -12.59 -20.25 -21.68
CA THR A 123 -12.30 -20.15 -20.24
C THR A 123 -12.70 -21.43 -19.51
N THR A 124 -11.76 -22.07 -18.83
CA THR A 124 -12.07 -23.18 -17.91
C THR A 124 -12.68 -22.60 -16.64
N CYS A 125 -13.93 -22.94 -16.33
CA CYS A 125 -14.62 -22.40 -15.15
C CYS A 125 -14.66 -23.41 -14.01
N LEU A 126 -14.20 -23.00 -12.82
CA LEU A 126 -14.31 -23.75 -11.58
C LEU A 126 -15.21 -23.01 -10.60
N THR A 127 -16.29 -23.67 -10.18
CA THR A 127 -17.15 -23.17 -9.11
C THR A 127 -16.53 -23.48 -7.75
N ALA A 128 -16.39 -22.46 -6.91
CA ALA A 128 -15.91 -22.54 -5.54
C ALA A 128 -17.05 -22.15 -4.59
N GLU A 129 -17.57 -23.13 -3.87
CA GLU A 129 -18.64 -22.91 -2.91
C GLU A 129 -18.12 -22.16 -1.67
N PRO A 130 -18.96 -21.37 -0.99
CA PRO A 130 -18.60 -20.75 0.28
C PRO A 130 -18.08 -21.80 1.29
N GLY A 131 -16.92 -21.54 1.87
CA GLY A 131 -16.29 -22.44 2.84
C GLY A 131 -15.61 -23.68 2.25
N ILE A 132 -15.44 -23.77 0.92
CA ILE A 132 -14.62 -24.82 0.30
C ILE A 132 -13.22 -24.87 0.93
N ASP A 133 -12.77 -26.07 1.30
CA ASP A 133 -11.44 -26.25 1.88
C ASP A 133 -10.34 -26.29 0.80
N ARG A 134 -9.10 -26.04 1.25
CA ARG A 134 -7.91 -26.00 0.40
C ARG A 134 -7.69 -27.28 -0.39
N ASP A 135 -7.87 -28.45 0.22
CA ASP A 135 -7.56 -29.74 -0.42
C ASP A 135 -8.57 -30.08 -1.52
N THR A 136 -9.85 -29.81 -1.26
CA THR A 136 -10.92 -29.93 -2.25
C THR A 136 -10.69 -28.98 -3.42
N LEU A 137 -10.37 -27.71 -3.15
CA LEU A 137 -10.10 -26.74 -4.21
C LEU A 137 -8.85 -27.12 -5.03
N ALA A 138 -7.78 -27.56 -4.37
CA ALA A 138 -6.56 -28.01 -5.04
C ALA A 138 -6.78 -29.25 -5.90
N ALA A 139 -7.63 -30.20 -5.46
CA ALA A 139 -8.00 -31.36 -6.26
C ALA A 139 -8.77 -30.97 -7.53
N ARG A 140 -9.70 -30.01 -7.44
CA ARG A 140 -10.44 -29.47 -8.60
C ARG A 140 -9.52 -28.74 -9.57
N LEU A 141 -8.58 -27.93 -9.05
CA LEU A 141 -7.58 -27.24 -9.87
C LEU A 141 -6.69 -28.24 -10.63
N ARG A 142 -6.22 -29.31 -9.97
CA ARG A 142 -5.45 -30.37 -10.63
C ARG A 142 -6.25 -31.10 -11.70
N ALA A 143 -7.52 -31.40 -11.43
CA ALA A 143 -8.41 -32.07 -12.39
C ALA A 143 -8.70 -31.21 -13.63
N ALA A 144 -8.67 -29.87 -13.49
CA ALA A 144 -8.82 -28.94 -14.60
C ALA A 144 -7.58 -28.91 -15.53
N GLY A 145 -6.45 -29.47 -15.13
CA GLY A 145 -5.19 -29.47 -15.88
C GLY A 145 -4.28 -28.27 -15.57
N PRO A 146 -3.13 -28.14 -16.25
CA PRO A 146 -2.21 -27.03 -16.04
C PRO A 146 -2.78 -25.71 -16.58
N HIS A 147 -2.81 -24.67 -15.74
CA HIS A 147 -3.26 -23.33 -16.11
C HIS A 147 -2.23 -22.29 -15.65
N PRO A 148 -1.54 -21.59 -16.56
CA PRO A 148 -0.55 -20.58 -16.20
C PRO A 148 -1.20 -19.31 -15.64
N HIS A 149 -2.49 -19.09 -15.93
CA HIS A 149 -3.21 -17.89 -15.56
C HIS A 149 -4.58 -18.20 -14.95
N VAL A 150 -4.77 -17.76 -13.70
CA VAL A 150 -6.02 -17.92 -12.95
C VAL A 150 -6.63 -16.56 -12.65
N VAL A 151 -7.94 -16.41 -12.90
CA VAL A 151 -8.72 -15.23 -12.56
C VAL A 151 -9.72 -15.61 -11.46
N SER A 152 -9.59 -14.99 -10.30
CA SER A 152 -10.46 -15.18 -9.15
C SER A 152 -11.55 -14.12 -9.11
N PHE A 153 -12.79 -14.55 -8.97
CA PHE A 153 -13.97 -13.73 -8.64
C PHE A 153 -14.48 -14.04 -7.23
N LEU A 154 -13.62 -14.60 -6.37
CA LEU A 154 -13.98 -14.95 -5.00
C LEU A 154 -14.31 -13.68 -4.19
N PRO A 155 -15.35 -13.71 -3.35
CA PRO A 155 -15.94 -12.50 -2.79
C PRO A 155 -15.17 -11.90 -1.61
N ASP A 156 -14.27 -12.67 -0.99
CA ASP A 156 -13.60 -12.26 0.24
C ASP A 156 -12.13 -12.71 0.32
N ALA A 157 -11.42 -12.15 1.32
CA ALA A 157 -10.00 -12.40 1.54
C ALA A 157 -9.71 -13.83 2.02
N ALA A 158 -10.62 -14.48 2.74
CA ALA A 158 -10.41 -15.84 3.25
C ALA A 158 -10.51 -16.87 2.12
N ALA A 159 -11.52 -16.75 1.25
CA ALA A 159 -11.64 -17.54 0.05
C ALA A 159 -10.44 -17.31 -0.90
N THR A 160 -10.00 -16.05 -1.05
CA THR A 160 -8.81 -15.71 -1.83
C THR A 160 -7.54 -16.35 -1.27
N LEU A 161 -7.35 -16.33 0.06
CA LEU A 161 -6.21 -16.99 0.71
C LEU A 161 -6.23 -18.51 0.50
N THR A 162 -7.40 -19.14 0.66
CA THR A 162 -7.57 -20.58 0.37
C THR A 162 -7.20 -20.91 -1.08
N LEU A 163 -7.58 -20.05 -2.03
CA LEU A 163 -7.18 -20.21 -3.43
C LEU A 163 -5.66 -20.09 -3.60
N VAL A 164 -5.02 -19.07 -3.02
CA VAL A 164 -3.56 -18.88 -3.09
C VAL A 164 -2.80 -20.11 -2.58
N HIS A 165 -3.30 -20.75 -1.53
CA HIS A 165 -2.75 -21.99 -0.98
C HIS A 165 -3.04 -23.24 -1.81
N ALA A 166 -4.10 -23.22 -2.62
CA ALA A 166 -4.48 -24.34 -3.49
C ALA A 166 -3.78 -24.29 -4.86
N LEU A 167 -3.30 -23.13 -5.30
CA LEU A 167 -2.62 -22.92 -6.57
C LEU A 167 -1.20 -23.51 -6.58
N GLY A 168 -0.75 -23.94 -7.77
CA GLY A 168 0.63 -24.37 -8.00
C GLY A 168 1.63 -23.20 -8.00
N GLU A 169 2.93 -23.52 -8.09
CA GLU A 169 4.02 -22.55 -8.10
C GLU A 169 4.15 -21.80 -9.44
N ASP A 170 3.75 -22.42 -10.55
CA ASP A 170 3.85 -21.86 -11.91
C ASP A 170 2.60 -21.08 -12.36
N THR A 171 1.69 -20.76 -11.43
CA THR A 171 0.41 -20.13 -11.74
C THR A 171 0.38 -18.67 -11.32
N ARG A 172 0.01 -17.79 -12.26
CA ARG A 172 -0.25 -16.36 -11.99
C ARG A 172 -1.72 -16.11 -11.66
N LEU A 173 -1.96 -15.48 -10.51
CA LEU A 173 -3.29 -15.14 -10.02
C LEU A 173 -3.64 -13.66 -10.28
N TRP A 174 -4.81 -13.44 -10.87
CA TRP A 174 -5.50 -12.16 -10.90
C TRP A 174 -6.73 -12.22 -10.00
N CYS A 175 -6.95 -11.18 -9.20
CA CYS A 175 -8.12 -11.07 -8.34
C CYS A 175 -9.03 -9.94 -8.85
N VAL A 176 -10.29 -10.30 -9.13
CA VAL A 176 -11.31 -9.37 -9.60
C VAL A 176 -12.23 -9.01 -8.43
N THR A 177 -12.48 -7.72 -8.29
CA THR A 177 -13.41 -7.14 -7.32
C THR A 177 -14.43 -6.27 -8.04
N THR A 178 -15.51 -5.90 -7.36
CA THR A 178 -16.54 -5.01 -7.88
C THR A 178 -16.85 -3.93 -6.85
N GLY A 179 -16.59 -2.67 -7.19
CA GLY A 179 -16.87 -1.53 -6.32
C GLY A 179 -16.09 -1.53 -4.99
N ALA A 180 -14.91 -2.15 -4.95
CA ALA A 180 -14.01 -2.19 -3.79
C ALA A 180 -13.18 -0.91 -3.63
N VAL A 181 -13.02 -0.14 -4.71
CA VAL A 181 -12.22 1.09 -4.76
C VAL A 181 -13.02 2.24 -5.37
N SER A 182 -12.57 3.46 -5.10
CA SER A 182 -13.10 4.69 -5.72
C SER A 182 -12.01 5.35 -6.56
N THR A 183 -12.33 5.69 -7.80
CA THR A 183 -11.50 6.48 -8.71
C THR A 183 -11.72 7.99 -8.60
N GLY A 184 -12.75 8.43 -7.86
CA GLY A 184 -13.11 9.82 -7.63
C GLY A 184 -14.53 9.98 -7.08
N ASP A 185 -14.97 11.23 -6.91
CA ASP A 185 -16.22 11.58 -6.21
C ASP A 185 -17.49 10.95 -6.82
N ASP A 186 -17.52 10.74 -8.15
CA ASP A 186 -18.64 10.12 -8.88
C ASP A 186 -18.60 8.58 -8.89
N ASP A 187 -17.63 7.98 -8.19
CA ASP A 187 -17.38 6.54 -8.16
C ASP A 187 -17.32 6.04 -6.71
N PRO A 188 -18.46 5.90 -6.02
CA PRO A 188 -18.49 5.55 -4.62
C PRO A 188 -18.10 4.08 -4.39
N VAL A 189 -17.36 3.82 -3.31
CA VAL A 189 -17.12 2.45 -2.83
C VAL A 189 -18.46 1.80 -2.44
N ARG A 190 -18.79 0.67 -3.06
CA ARG A 190 -20.04 -0.08 -2.82
C ARG A 190 -19.83 -1.27 -1.90
N HIS A 191 -18.65 -1.90 -2.00
CA HIS A 191 -18.31 -3.17 -1.37
C HIS A 191 -17.01 -3.05 -0.58
N PRO A 192 -16.98 -2.31 0.55
CA PRO A 192 -15.76 -2.10 1.33
C PRO A 192 -15.14 -3.41 1.85
N GLU A 193 -15.92 -4.48 2.01
CA GLU A 193 -15.45 -5.82 2.34
C GLU A 193 -14.48 -6.39 1.29
N GLN A 194 -14.69 -6.10 0.00
CA GLN A 194 -13.81 -6.58 -1.07
C GLN A 194 -12.46 -5.87 -1.09
N ALA A 195 -12.33 -4.70 -0.46
CA ALA A 195 -11.03 -4.04 -0.30
C ALA A 195 -10.04 -4.86 0.54
N GLN A 196 -10.53 -5.85 1.32
CA GLN A 196 -9.66 -6.81 2.01
C GLN A 196 -8.82 -7.62 1.03
N ILE A 197 -9.37 -7.98 -0.14
CA ILE A 197 -8.66 -8.68 -1.22
C ILE A 197 -7.52 -7.81 -1.76
N TRP A 198 -7.74 -6.50 -1.86
CA TRP A 198 -6.70 -5.55 -2.29
C TRP A 198 -5.55 -5.46 -1.29
N GLY A 199 -5.87 -5.39 0.01
CA GLY A 199 -4.86 -5.39 1.07
C GLY A 199 -4.04 -6.67 1.10
N LEU A 200 -4.71 -7.83 1.04
CA LEU A 200 -4.05 -9.14 0.99
C LEU A 200 -3.21 -9.30 -0.29
N GLY A 201 -3.77 -8.96 -1.44
CA GLY A 201 -3.14 -9.08 -2.76
C GLY A 201 -1.85 -8.30 -2.89
N ARG A 202 -1.78 -7.09 -2.33
CA ARG A 202 -0.54 -6.30 -2.28
C ARG A 202 0.57 -7.01 -1.50
N VAL A 203 0.24 -7.77 -0.44
CA VAL A 203 1.24 -8.54 0.31
C VAL A 203 1.64 -9.81 -0.44
N ILE A 204 0.68 -10.50 -1.09
CA ILE A 204 0.99 -11.64 -1.97
C ILE A 204 1.94 -11.20 -3.10
N ALA A 205 1.73 -10.02 -3.67
CA ALA A 205 2.61 -9.46 -4.71
C ALA A 205 4.07 -9.25 -4.24
N LEU A 206 4.26 -8.93 -2.96
CA LEU A 206 5.59 -8.72 -2.35
C LEU A 206 6.28 -10.05 -2.01
N GLU A 207 5.53 -11.02 -1.49
CA GLU A 207 6.08 -12.29 -1.02
C GLU A 207 6.20 -13.35 -2.11
N GLN A 208 5.30 -13.31 -3.10
CA GLN A 208 5.19 -14.31 -4.17
C GLN A 208 5.09 -13.65 -5.56
N PRO A 209 6.07 -12.82 -5.95
CA PRO A 209 5.98 -11.96 -7.13
C PRO A 209 5.86 -12.73 -8.46
N SER A 210 6.38 -13.95 -8.56
CA SER A 210 6.24 -14.81 -9.74
C SER A 210 4.82 -15.32 -9.94
N ARG A 211 4.07 -15.49 -8.85
CA ARG A 211 2.70 -16.03 -8.80
C ARG A 211 1.61 -14.97 -8.86
N TRP A 212 2.00 -13.69 -8.84
CA TRP A 212 1.03 -12.59 -8.80
C TRP A 212 0.86 -11.92 -10.16
N GLY A 213 -0.38 -11.93 -10.65
CA GLY A 213 -0.84 -11.13 -11.79
C GLY A 213 -1.16 -9.72 -11.35
N GLY A 214 -2.25 -9.56 -10.61
CA GLY A 214 -2.72 -8.25 -10.17
C GLY A 214 -4.14 -8.23 -9.60
N LEU A 215 -4.63 -7.01 -9.38
CA LEU A 215 -5.96 -6.67 -8.87
C LEU A 215 -6.71 -5.86 -9.92
N VAL A 216 -7.96 -6.23 -10.18
CA VAL A 216 -8.86 -5.49 -11.07
C VAL A 216 -10.16 -5.19 -10.33
N ASP A 217 -10.59 -3.94 -10.30
CA ASP A 217 -11.90 -3.56 -9.79
C ASP A 217 -12.82 -3.14 -10.94
N LEU A 218 -14.01 -3.72 -10.99
CA LEU A 218 -15.03 -3.47 -11.99
C LEU A 218 -16.19 -2.64 -11.40
N PRO A 219 -16.94 -1.87 -12.22
CA PRO A 219 -18.14 -1.17 -11.76
C PRO A 219 -19.38 -2.10 -11.70
N GLY A 220 -19.23 -3.32 -12.22
CA GLY A 220 -20.22 -4.35 -12.47
C GLY A 220 -19.67 -5.32 -13.54
N PRO A 221 -20.48 -6.23 -14.10
CA PRO A 221 -20.03 -7.09 -15.21
C PRO A 221 -19.56 -6.26 -16.42
N ASP A 222 -18.27 -6.35 -16.75
CA ASP A 222 -17.64 -5.66 -17.89
C ASP A 222 -16.56 -6.56 -18.50
N ALA A 223 -16.94 -7.24 -19.58
CA ALA A 223 -16.06 -8.21 -20.25
C ALA A 223 -14.88 -7.54 -20.97
N ASP A 224 -15.15 -6.45 -21.69
CA ASP A 224 -14.13 -5.79 -22.51
C ASP A 224 -13.12 -5.05 -21.65
N GLY A 225 -13.60 -4.35 -20.62
CA GLY A 225 -12.75 -3.69 -19.65
C GLY A 225 -11.89 -4.67 -18.84
N LEU A 226 -12.45 -5.81 -18.42
CA LEU A 226 -11.68 -6.84 -17.72
C LEU A 226 -10.58 -7.42 -18.62
N ARG A 227 -10.90 -7.82 -19.86
CA ARG A 227 -9.89 -8.35 -20.79
C ARG A 227 -8.79 -7.33 -21.08
N ALA A 228 -9.15 -6.05 -21.23
CA ALA A 228 -8.19 -4.97 -21.42
C ALA A 228 -7.28 -4.77 -20.20
N ALA A 229 -7.82 -4.88 -18.98
CA ALA A 229 -7.03 -4.81 -17.75
C ALA A 229 -6.03 -5.98 -17.62
N LEU A 230 -6.49 -7.21 -17.90
CA LEU A 230 -5.67 -8.42 -17.83
C LEU A 230 -4.57 -8.50 -18.89
N ALA A 231 -4.70 -7.72 -19.96
CA ALA A 231 -3.72 -7.58 -21.03
C ALA A 231 -2.59 -6.58 -20.72
N GLY A 232 -2.79 -5.70 -19.75
CA GLY A 232 -1.90 -4.59 -19.43
C GLY A 232 -0.71 -4.99 -18.55
N ASP A 233 0.19 -4.01 -18.36
CA ASP A 233 1.39 -4.15 -17.52
C ASP A 233 1.17 -3.66 -16.06
N GLU A 234 -0.03 -3.16 -15.76
CA GLU A 234 -0.39 -2.61 -14.45
C GLU A 234 -1.02 -3.70 -13.55
N ASP A 235 -0.65 -3.71 -12.27
CA ASP A 235 -1.06 -4.77 -11.33
C ASP A 235 -2.20 -4.37 -10.38
N GLN A 236 -2.64 -3.12 -10.45
CA GLN A 236 -3.66 -2.51 -9.61
C GLN A 236 -4.50 -1.58 -10.47
N VAL A 237 -5.57 -2.13 -11.04
CA VAL A 237 -6.36 -1.49 -12.09
C VAL A 237 -7.81 -1.33 -11.67
N ALA A 238 -8.41 -0.18 -11.94
CA ALA A 238 -9.84 0.04 -11.88
C ALA A 238 -10.38 0.27 -13.30
N VAL A 239 -11.43 -0.45 -13.65
CA VAL A 239 -12.14 -0.30 -14.92
C VAL A 239 -13.34 0.61 -14.67
N ARG A 240 -13.49 1.70 -15.43
CA ARG A 240 -14.66 2.59 -15.34
C ARG A 240 -15.06 3.08 -16.72
N GLY A 241 -16.22 2.63 -17.20
CA GLY A 241 -16.67 2.90 -18.57
C GLY A 241 -15.65 2.37 -19.57
N THR A 242 -15.23 3.18 -20.52
CA THR A 242 -14.24 2.79 -21.55
C THR A 242 -12.79 3.05 -21.13
N ARG A 243 -12.52 3.32 -19.85
CA ARG A 243 -11.19 3.72 -19.36
C ARG A 243 -10.66 2.75 -18.32
N LEU A 244 -9.35 2.53 -18.39
CA LEU A 244 -8.58 1.86 -17.35
C LEU A 244 -7.86 2.93 -16.52
N PHE A 245 -7.84 2.73 -15.22
CA PHE A 245 -7.12 3.58 -14.28
C PHE A 245 -6.14 2.72 -13.49
N ALA A 246 -4.88 3.12 -13.46
CA ALA A 246 -3.87 2.49 -12.64
C ALA A 246 -3.69 3.23 -11.32
N ARG A 247 -3.53 2.47 -10.24
CA ARG A 247 -3.37 3.00 -8.89
C ARG A 247 -1.98 3.61 -8.71
N ARG A 248 -1.93 4.81 -8.14
CA ARG A 248 -0.72 5.54 -7.77
C ARG A 248 -0.84 6.11 -6.36
N ILE A 249 0.29 6.48 -5.77
CA ILE A 249 0.37 7.22 -4.52
C ILE A 249 1.07 8.53 -4.81
N GLY A 250 0.42 9.63 -4.45
CA GLY A 250 0.92 10.98 -4.68
C GLY A 250 0.95 11.79 -3.39
N HIS A 251 1.65 12.92 -3.43
CA HIS A 251 1.62 13.89 -2.35
C HIS A 251 0.20 14.41 -2.16
N HIS A 252 -0.22 14.50 -0.90
CA HIS A 252 -1.47 15.15 -0.56
C HIS A 252 -1.17 16.59 -0.13
N SER A 253 -1.32 17.53 -1.06
CA SER A 253 -1.21 18.96 -0.79
C SER A 253 -2.35 19.42 0.13
N ALA A 254 -2.05 20.28 1.11
CA ALA A 254 -3.05 20.74 2.08
C ALA A 254 -4.08 21.64 1.39
N THR A 255 -5.32 21.17 1.30
CA THR A 255 -6.48 22.05 1.12
C THR A 255 -6.67 22.89 2.39
N ARG A 256 -7.19 24.11 2.23
CA ARG A 256 -7.43 25.00 3.37
C ARG A 256 -8.43 24.34 4.33
N ALA A 257 -8.19 24.45 5.64
CA ALA A 257 -9.11 23.93 6.67
C ALA A 257 -10.52 24.44 6.40
N ARG A 258 -11.51 23.53 6.45
CA ARG A 258 -12.91 23.88 6.24
C ARG A 258 -13.44 24.57 7.49
N GLN A 259 -13.33 23.89 8.64
CA GLN A 259 -13.62 24.43 9.97
C GLN A 259 -12.84 23.64 11.03
N PRO A 260 -12.39 24.26 12.14
CA PRO A 260 -11.77 23.53 13.24
C PRO A 260 -12.76 22.52 13.85
N TRP A 261 -12.36 21.27 13.99
CA TRP A 261 -13.13 20.26 14.72
C TRP A 261 -12.87 20.39 16.22
N THR A 262 -13.94 20.30 17.01
CA THR A 262 -13.90 20.22 18.47
C THR A 262 -14.65 18.99 18.95
N PRO A 263 -14.25 18.38 20.08
CA PRO A 263 -15.03 17.31 20.69
C PRO A 263 -16.51 17.73 20.84
N PRO A 264 -17.47 16.87 20.47
CA PRO A 264 -18.88 17.17 20.62
C PRO A 264 -19.31 17.07 22.09
N ALA A 265 -20.40 17.76 22.45
CA ALA A 265 -21.12 17.48 23.69
C ALA A 265 -21.73 16.06 23.61
N GLY A 266 -21.35 15.18 24.54
CA GLY A 266 -21.72 13.76 24.54
C GLY A 266 -20.49 12.85 24.71
N ALA A 267 -20.67 11.56 24.46
CA ALA A 267 -19.60 10.58 24.63
C ALA A 267 -18.71 10.46 23.37
N VAL A 268 -17.40 10.39 23.58
CA VAL A 268 -16.43 9.95 22.57
C VAL A 268 -16.02 8.52 22.86
N LEU A 269 -16.36 7.60 21.95
CA LEU A 269 -16.07 6.17 22.07
C LEU A 269 -14.70 5.83 21.46
N LEU A 270 -13.81 5.24 22.25
CA LEU A 270 -12.49 4.79 21.81
C LEU A 270 -12.38 3.26 21.92
N THR A 271 -12.42 2.55 20.80
CA THR A 271 -12.08 1.12 20.80
C THR A 271 -10.57 0.94 20.76
N GLY A 272 -10.02 0.06 21.59
CA GLY A 272 -8.57 -0.03 21.79
C GLY A 272 -8.01 1.20 22.53
N GLY A 273 -8.86 1.94 23.25
CA GLY A 273 -8.50 3.17 23.95
C GLY A 273 -7.47 2.99 25.06
N THR A 274 -7.30 1.77 25.57
CA THR A 274 -6.29 1.43 26.59
C THR A 274 -4.95 0.96 26.00
N GLY A 275 -4.86 0.79 24.68
CA GLY A 275 -3.59 0.50 24.01
C GLY A 275 -2.68 1.73 23.90
N ALA A 276 -1.41 1.54 23.52
CA ALA A 276 -0.43 2.62 23.44
C ALA A 276 -0.89 3.84 22.61
N LEU A 277 -1.40 3.61 21.39
CA LEU A 277 -1.97 4.68 20.55
C LEU A 277 -3.26 5.26 21.16
N GLY A 278 -4.12 4.39 21.69
CA GLY A 278 -5.37 4.77 22.36
C GLY A 278 -5.15 5.74 23.51
N ALA A 279 -4.13 5.49 24.33
CA ALA A 279 -3.79 6.34 25.46
C ALA A 279 -3.32 7.74 25.02
N HIS A 280 -2.51 7.85 23.95
CA HIS A 280 -2.14 9.15 23.39
C HIS A 280 -3.36 9.92 22.86
N VAL A 281 -4.28 9.23 22.18
CA VAL A 281 -5.49 9.85 21.61
C VAL A 281 -6.48 10.24 22.70
N ALA A 282 -6.65 9.43 23.74
CA ALA A 282 -7.52 9.75 24.88
C ALA A 282 -7.02 11.00 25.62
N ARG A 283 -5.70 11.09 25.90
CA ARG A 283 -5.10 12.29 26.51
C ARG A 283 -5.28 13.53 25.66
N TRP A 284 -5.06 13.38 24.35
CA TRP A 284 -5.27 14.46 23.40
C TRP A 284 -6.72 14.95 23.41
N LEU A 285 -7.70 14.04 23.35
CA LEU A 285 -9.13 14.38 23.40
C LEU A 285 -9.54 15.05 24.71
N ALA A 286 -9.07 14.56 25.86
CA ALA A 286 -9.29 15.22 27.16
C ALA A 286 -8.72 16.65 27.14
N GLY A 287 -7.49 16.82 26.64
CA GLY A 287 -6.88 18.15 26.49
C GLY A 287 -7.55 19.04 25.44
N GLN A 288 -8.40 18.50 24.55
CA GLN A 288 -9.26 19.26 23.63
C GLN A 288 -10.64 19.59 24.24
N GLY A 289 -10.91 19.19 25.48
CA GLY A 289 -12.18 19.43 26.17
C GLY A 289 -13.26 18.39 25.89
N ALA A 290 -12.90 17.13 25.67
CA ALA A 290 -13.89 16.04 25.63
C ALA A 290 -14.48 15.80 27.03
N ASP A 291 -15.78 16.01 27.18
CA ASP A 291 -16.47 15.90 28.47
C ASP A 291 -16.59 14.45 28.96
N HIS A 292 -16.77 13.49 28.05
CA HIS A 292 -16.93 12.07 28.38
C HIS A 292 -16.19 11.16 27.40
N LEU A 293 -15.22 10.42 27.90
CA LEU A 293 -14.45 9.42 27.16
C LEU A 293 -14.90 8.00 27.55
N VAL A 294 -15.24 7.18 26.56
CA VAL A 294 -15.58 5.77 26.75
C VAL A 294 -14.44 4.90 26.23
N LEU A 295 -13.65 4.32 27.12
CA LEU A 295 -12.53 3.46 26.80
C LEU A 295 -13.03 2.01 26.68
N LEU A 296 -13.20 1.54 25.44
CA LEU A 296 -13.73 0.22 25.13
C LEU A 296 -12.62 -0.75 24.71
N GLY A 297 -12.60 -1.92 25.31
CA GLY A 297 -11.72 -3.02 24.90
C GLY A 297 -11.84 -4.24 25.80
N ARG A 298 -11.45 -5.42 25.31
CA ARG A 298 -11.65 -6.71 26.01
C ARG A 298 -11.07 -6.75 27.43
N THR A 299 -9.89 -6.15 27.62
CA THR A 299 -9.16 -6.09 28.90
C THR A 299 -9.13 -4.67 29.47
N ALA A 300 -10.09 -3.82 29.07
CA ALA A 300 -10.06 -2.41 29.43
C ALA A 300 -10.16 -2.21 30.94
N ALA A 301 -11.06 -2.94 31.61
CA ALA A 301 -11.22 -2.85 33.07
C ALA A 301 -9.91 -3.15 33.84
N ASP A 302 -9.09 -4.07 33.32
CA ASP A 302 -7.85 -4.50 33.98
C ASP A 302 -6.68 -3.52 33.77
N THR A 303 -6.72 -2.75 32.69
CA THR A 303 -5.56 -1.98 32.20
C THR A 303 -5.77 -0.47 32.22
N ALA A 304 -7.01 0.01 32.30
CA ALA A 304 -7.32 1.44 32.15
C ALA A 304 -7.08 2.28 33.41
N GLY A 305 -6.99 1.69 34.61
CA GLY A 305 -7.05 2.42 35.89
C GLY A 305 -6.17 3.69 35.93
N PRO A 306 -4.84 3.57 35.76
CA PRO A 306 -3.94 4.74 35.76
C PRO A 306 -4.27 5.77 34.69
N LEU A 307 -4.67 5.33 33.50
CA LEU A 307 -5.06 6.22 32.40
C LEU A 307 -6.38 6.93 32.71
N ALA A 308 -7.37 6.23 33.27
CA ALA A 308 -8.66 6.80 33.63
C ALA A 308 -8.51 7.89 34.71
N ASP A 309 -7.67 7.66 35.72
CA ASP A 309 -7.36 8.64 36.76
C ASP A 309 -6.69 9.89 36.16
N GLU A 310 -5.73 9.71 35.26
CA GLU A 310 -5.05 10.81 34.55
C GLU A 310 -6.04 11.65 33.73
N LEU A 311 -6.92 10.99 32.95
CA LEU A 311 -7.93 11.67 32.13
C LEU A 311 -8.98 12.38 32.99
N GLY A 312 -9.34 11.80 34.15
CA GLY A 312 -10.20 12.43 35.15
C GLY A 312 -9.59 13.69 35.73
N ALA A 313 -8.28 13.68 36.02
CA ALA A 313 -7.55 14.86 36.47
C ALA A 313 -7.49 15.99 35.41
N LEU A 314 -7.61 15.63 34.13
CA LEU A 314 -7.74 16.58 33.00
C LEU A 314 -9.17 17.10 32.81
N GLY A 315 -10.14 16.62 33.60
CA GLY A 315 -11.53 17.11 33.62
C GLY A 315 -12.53 16.26 32.83
N ALA A 316 -12.14 15.13 32.26
CA ALA A 316 -13.05 14.27 31.50
C ALA A 316 -13.74 13.23 32.41
N LYS A 317 -15.04 13.00 32.24
CA LYS A 317 -15.70 11.77 32.72
C LYS A 317 -15.12 10.59 31.94
N VAL A 318 -14.72 9.52 32.61
CA VAL A 318 -14.18 8.32 31.94
C VAL A 318 -15.04 7.10 32.29
N SER A 319 -15.58 6.45 31.26
CA SER A 319 -16.21 5.13 31.37
C SER A 319 -15.29 4.08 30.77
N VAL A 320 -14.90 3.09 31.57
CA VAL A 320 -14.09 1.96 31.11
C VAL A 320 -15.02 0.76 30.92
N VAL A 321 -15.05 0.20 29.71
CA VAL A 321 -16.00 -0.86 29.35
C VAL A 321 -15.27 -2.06 28.75
N SER A 322 -15.35 -3.20 29.42
CA SER A 322 -14.87 -4.47 28.89
C SER A 322 -15.84 -5.02 27.85
N CYS A 323 -15.50 -4.88 26.58
CA CYS A 323 -16.34 -5.29 25.45
C CYS A 323 -15.48 -5.64 24.24
N ASP A 324 -15.86 -6.69 23.50
CA ASP A 324 -15.32 -6.99 22.17
C ASP A 324 -16.06 -6.13 21.13
N ALA A 325 -15.35 -5.22 20.48
CA ALA A 325 -15.94 -4.32 19.49
C ALA A 325 -16.48 -5.04 18.25
N ALA A 326 -16.12 -6.31 18.03
CA ALA A 326 -16.68 -7.16 16.98
C ALA A 326 -17.94 -7.93 17.40
N ASP A 327 -18.34 -7.85 18.67
CA ASP A 327 -19.62 -8.38 19.15
C ASP A 327 -20.71 -7.32 19.02
N ARG A 328 -21.57 -7.48 18.02
CA ARG A 328 -22.65 -6.55 17.73
C ARG A 328 -23.59 -6.35 18.92
N ALA A 329 -23.99 -7.42 19.59
CA ALA A 329 -24.96 -7.35 20.68
C ALA A 329 -24.35 -6.65 21.90
N ALA A 330 -23.09 -6.96 22.21
CA ALA A 330 -22.37 -6.31 23.30
C ALA A 330 -22.19 -4.80 23.03
N VAL A 331 -21.76 -4.42 21.83
CA VAL A 331 -21.61 -3.00 21.47
C VAL A 331 -22.94 -2.26 21.49
N ALA A 332 -24.02 -2.87 21.00
CA ALA A 332 -25.36 -2.29 21.08
C ALA A 332 -25.76 -1.99 22.53
N GLY A 333 -25.55 -2.94 23.44
CA GLY A 333 -25.83 -2.73 24.87
C GLY A 333 -25.03 -1.58 25.49
N VAL A 334 -23.78 -1.36 25.08
CA VAL A 334 -22.98 -0.21 25.52
C VAL A 334 -23.56 1.11 25.01
N LEU A 335 -23.96 1.15 23.75
CA LEU A 335 -24.55 2.35 23.15
C LEU A 335 -25.90 2.70 23.78
N ASP A 336 -26.76 1.70 24.00
CA ASP A 336 -28.08 1.88 24.62
C ASP A 336 -27.96 2.36 26.07
N ALA A 337 -26.98 1.87 26.82
CA ALA A 337 -26.70 2.35 28.18
C ALA A 337 -26.29 3.83 28.20
N LEU A 338 -25.44 4.25 27.26
CA LEU A 338 -25.01 5.65 27.14
C LEU A 338 -26.16 6.58 26.72
N ASP A 339 -27.07 6.10 25.86
CA ASP A 339 -28.27 6.85 25.48
C ASP A 339 -29.21 7.01 26.68
N ALA A 340 -29.39 5.96 27.49
CA ALA A 340 -30.20 6.01 28.71
C ALA A 340 -29.62 6.95 29.80
N GLU A 341 -28.30 7.07 29.86
CA GLU A 341 -27.60 8.05 30.71
C GLU A 341 -27.70 9.50 30.21
N GLY A 342 -28.22 9.73 29.00
CA GLY A 342 -28.28 11.06 28.39
C GLY A 342 -26.93 11.56 27.85
N THR A 343 -25.93 10.68 27.73
CA THR A 343 -24.61 10.96 27.15
C THR A 343 -24.39 10.13 25.88
N PRO A 344 -25.23 10.30 24.84
CA PRO A 344 -25.14 9.49 23.63
C PRO A 344 -23.78 9.63 22.94
N VAL A 345 -23.34 8.59 22.25
CA VAL A 345 -22.10 8.64 21.46
C VAL A 345 -22.24 9.62 20.30
N ARG A 346 -21.29 10.57 20.22
CA ARG A 346 -21.22 11.62 19.18
C ARG A 346 -19.93 11.58 18.38
N ALA A 347 -18.91 10.87 18.84
CA ALA A 347 -17.72 10.60 18.05
C ALA A 347 -17.19 9.19 18.34
N VAL A 348 -16.66 8.54 17.30
CA VAL A 348 -16.03 7.21 17.39
C VAL A 348 -14.60 7.30 16.92
N PHE A 349 -13.66 6.76 17.70
CA PHE A 349 -12.27 6.56 17.33
C PHE A 349 -11.96 5.06 17.41
N HIS A 350 -11.76 4.43 16.26
CA HIS A 350 -11.47 3.02 16.16
C HIS A 350 -9.97 2.78 16.02
N LEU A 351 -9.32 2.46 17.14
CA LEU A 351 -7.89 2.14 17.23
C LEU A 351 -7.61 0.66 17.50
N ALA A 352 -8.66 -0.16 17.68
CA ALA A 352 -8.49 -1.56 17.96
C ALA A 352 -7.82 -2.27 16.78
N GLY A 353 -6.86 -3.13 17.09
CA GLY A 353 -6.12 -3.84 16.07
C GLY A 353 -5.09 -4.78 16.67
N LEU A 354 -4.93 -5.91 16.01
CA LEU A 354 -3.86 -6.87 16.23
C LEU A 354 -3.01 -6.86 14.97
N MET A 355 -1.69 -6.78 15.13
CA MET A 355 -0.77 -7.11 14.04
C MET A 355 -0.18 -8.45 14.39
N ASP A 356 -0.31 -9.34 13.42
CA ASP A 356 0.22 -10.66 13.45
C ASP A 356 1.10 -10.82 12.22
N ARG A 357 2.39 -11.05 12.45
CA ARG A 357 3.35 -11.22 11.37
C ARG A 357 3.37 -12.70 11.00
N THR A 358 2.77 -13.03 9.87
CA THR A 358 2.75 -14.37 9.31
C THR A 358 2.84 -14.27 7.79
N ASP A 359 3.81 -14.97 7.21
CA ASP A 359 3.98 -15.02 5.77
C ASP A 359 2.75 -15.66 5.12
N ILE A 360 2.45 -15.26 3.88
CA ILE A 360 1.30 -15.75 3.11
C ILE A 360 1.30 -17.29 3.02
N ALA A 361 2.48 -17.91 2.95
CA ALA A 361 2.59 -19.38 2.91
C ALA A 361 2.02 -20.07 4.15
N ASP A 362 2.18 -19.45 5.32
CA ASP A 362 1.79 -20.01 6.63
C ASP A 362 0.49 -19.42 7.18
N LEU A 363 0.01 -18.32 6.59
CA LEU A 363 -1.19 -17.62 7.05
C LEU A 363 -2.44 -18.47 6.85
N THR A 364 -3.06 -18.92 7.93
CA THR A 364 -4.30 -19.71 7.86
C THR A 364 -5.56 -18.83 7.75
N PRO A 365 -6.67 -19.32 7.16
CA PRO A 365 -7.95 -18.59 7.16
C PRO A 365 -8.47 -18.24 8.56
N ALA A 366 -8.23 -19.11 9.55
CA ALA A 366 -8.61 -18.86 10.93
C ALA A 366 -7.83 -17.66 11.52
N ARG A 367 -6.51 -17.62 11.28
CA ARG A 367 -5.66 -16.51 11.76
C ARG A 367 -5.97 -15.20 11.04
N LEU A 368 -6.22 -15.26 9.73
CA LEU A 368 -6.73 -14.12 8.96
C LEU A 368 -8.03 -13.58 9.59
N THR A 369 -8.99 -14.45 9.89
CA THR A 369 -10.27 -14.06 10.50
C THR A 369 -10.08 -13.41 11.87
N GLU A 370 -9.15 -13.92 12.69
CA GLU A 370 -8.85 -13.34 14.01
C GLU A 370 -8.31 -11.91 13.91
N VAL A 371 -7.39 -11.65 12.97
CA VAL A 371 -6.83 -10.31 12.74
C VAL A 371 -7.88 -9.36 12.16
N LEU A 372 -8.71 -9.84 11.22
CA LEU A 372 -9.83 -9.07 10.68
C LEU A 372 -10.86 -8.72 11.76
N ARG A 373 -11.14 -9.65 12.69
CA ARG A 373 -12.14 -9.47 13.75
C ARG A 373 -11.87 -8.21 14.57
N ALA A 374 -10.64 -8.05 15.05
CA ALA A 374 -10.27 -6.95 15.94
C ALA A 374 -10.40 -5.56 15.29
N LYS A 375 -10.48 -5.49 13.96
CA LYS A 375 -10.29 -4.27 13.18
C LYS A 375 -11.37 -4.09 12.12
N ALA A 376 -11.38 -4.89 11.06
CA ALA A 376 -12.37 -4.80 10.00
C ALA A 376 -13.79 -5.13 10.49
N THR A 377 -13.98 -6.28 11.16
CA THR A 377 -15.31 -6.67 11.66
C THR A 377 -15.82 -5.69 12.71
N ALA A 378 -14.97 -5.26 13.64
CA ALA A 378 -15.31 -4.26 14.63
C ALA A 378 -15.72 -2.92 14.00
N ALA A 379 -15.00 -2.44 12.99
CA ALA A 379 -15.36 -1.22 12.27
C ALA A 379 -16.70 -1.33 11.54
N GLN A 380 -16.99 -2.50 10.94
CA GLN A 380 -18.29 -2.78 10.31
C GLN A 380 -19.43 -2.74 11.35
N VAL A 381 -19.25 -3.41 12.50
CA VAL A 381 -20.23 -3.37 13.62
C VAL A 381 -20.49 -1.93 14.08
N LEU A 382 -19.41 -1.17 14.32
CA LEU A 382 -19.52 0.25 14.69
C LEU A 382 -20.24 1.06 13.61
N HIS A 383 -19.94 0.82 12.33
CA HIS A 383 -20.60 1.52 11.24
C HIS A 383 -22.10 1.28 11.23
N GLU A 384 -22.53 0.02 11.34
CA GLU A 384 -23.94 -0.36 11.30
C GLU A 384 -24.72 0.17 12.50
N LEU A 385 -24.15 0.09 13.71
CA LEU A 385 -24.82 0.54 14.95
C LEU A 385 -24.81 2.06 15.14
N THR A 386 -24.00 2.78 14.36
CA THR A 386 -23.91 4.25 14.43
C THR A 386 -24.38 4.95 13.15
N ARG A 387 -24.97 4.22 12.20
CA ARG A 387 -25.44 4.78 10.92
C ARG A 387 -26.45 5.92 11.13
N ASP A 388 -27.41 5.73 12.02
CA ASP A 388 -28.50 6.68 12.26
C ASP A 388 -28.23 7.62 13.45
N ARG A 389 -26.98 7.62 13.97
CA ARG A 389 -26.55 8.50 15.06
C ARG A 389 -25.95 9.78 14.48
N ASP A 390 -26.25 10.90 15.12
CA ASP A 390 -25.68 12.22 14.77
C ASP A 390 -24.21 12.32 15.22
N LEU A 391 -23.34 11.61 14.51
CA LEU A 391 -21.90 11.65 14.78
C LEU A 391 -21.27 12.90 14.16
N THR A 392 -20.34 13.53 14.88
CA THR A 392 -19.48 14.58 14.34
C THR A 392 -18.16 14.02 13.81
N ALA A 393 -17.75 12.83 14.25
CA ALA A 393 -16.55 12.15 13.77
C ALA A 393 -16.68 10.61 13.84
N PHE A 394 -16.14 9.93 12.83
CA PHE A 394 -15.95 8.48 12.81
C PHE A 394 -14.54 8.21 12.27
N VAL A 395 -13.58 8.08 13.18
CA VAL A 395 -12.16 8.05 12.86
C VAL A 395 -11.65 6.62 12.89
N LEU A 396 -11.06 6.18 11.80
CA LEU A 396 -10.47 4.86 11.62
C LEU A 396 -8.95 4.99 11.60
N PHE A 397 -8.25 4.26 12.48
CA PHE A 397 -6.79 4.25 12.51
C PHE A 397 -6.29 3.14 11.60
N SER A 398 -6.05 3.46 10.33
CA SER A 398 -5.51 2.55 9.33
C SER A 398 -3.97 2.52 9.35
N SER A 399 -3.36 1.83 8.39
CA SER A 399 -1.90 1.65 8.32
C SER A 399 -1.41 1.59 6.88
N ILE A 400 -0.21 2.10 6.64
CA ILE A 400 0.51 2.00 5.37
C ILE A 400 0.64 0.55 4.85
N ALA A 401 0.58 -0.46 5.74
CA ALA A 401 0.52 -1.87 5.36
C ALA A 401 -0.71 -2.17 4.48
N GLY A 402 -1.86 -1.56 4.78
CA GLY A 402 -3.05 -1.66 3.92
C GLY A 402 -2.94 -0.84 2.64
N LEU A 403 -2.13 0.22 2.62
CA LEU A 403 -2.00 1.13 1.48
C LEU A 403 -1.12 0.60 0.35
N TRP A 404 0.07 0.07 0.67
CA TRP A 404 1.02 -0.42 -0.33
C TRP A 404 1.55 -1.83 -0.06
N GLY A 405 1.19 -2.45 1.06
CA GLY A 405 1.63 -3.80 1.43
C GLY A 405 2.89 -3.79 2.30
N SER A 406 3.05 -4.84 3.10
CA SER A 406 4.26 -5.09 3.90
C SER A 406 4.41 -6.59 4.10
N GLY A 407 5.58 -7.14 3.79
CA GLY A 407 5.84 -8.59 3.94
C GLY A 407 5.56 -9.08 5.37
N GLY A 408 4.94 -10.25 5.46
CA GLY A 408 4.45 -10.88 6.67
C GLY A 408 3.17 -10.27 7.23
N ASN A 409 2.57 -9.25 6.60
CA ASN A 409 1.41 -8.53 7.14
C ASN A 409 0.13 -8.73 6.31
N GLY A 410 -0.07 -9.88 5.66
CA GLY A 410 -1.19 -10.13 4.74
C GLY A 410 -2.57 -9.85 5.37
N ALA A 411 -2.83 -10.44 6.54
CA ALA A 411 -4.07 -10.24 7.26
C ALA A 411 -4.26 -8.80 7.78
N TYR A 412 -3.18 -8.18 8.27
CA TYR A 412 -3.21 -6.81 8.75
C TYR A 412 -3.44 -5.82 7.61
N ALA A 413 -2.83 -6.03 6.45
CA ALA A 413 -3.04 -5.23 5.26
C ALA A 413 -4.48 -5.32 4.76
N ALA A 414 -5.06 -6.52 4.73
CA ALA A 414 -6.47 -6.74 4.41
C ALA A 414 -7.41 -5.96 5.36
N ALA A 415 -7.14 -6.03 6.66
CA ALA A 415 -7.94 -5.32 7.67
C ALA A 415 -7.89 -3.80 7.51
N ASN A 416 -6.72 -3.23 7.21
CA ASN A 416 -6.54 -1.79 7.03
C ASN A 416 -7.14 -1.28 5.72
N ALA A 417 -7.00 -2.04 4.62
CA ALA A 417 -7.61 -1.68 3.35
C ALA A 417 -9.14 -1.61 3.43
N HIS A 418 -9.77 -2.48 4.23
CA HIS A 418 -11.20 -2.39 4.55
C HIS A 418 -11.57 -1.08 5.25
N LEU A 419 -10.77 -0.60 6.21
CA LEU A 419 -11.05 0.64 6.92
C LEU A 419 -11.04 1.85 5.97
N ASP A 420 -10.08 1.88 5.06
CA ASP A 420 -9.97 2.95 4.08
C ASP A 420 -11.22 2.98 3.17
N ALA A 421 -11.60 1.81 2.65
CA ALA A 421 -12.79 1.64 1.83
C ALA A 421 -14.10 1.94 2.59
N LEU A 422 -14.18 1.58 3.88
CA LEU A 422 -15.34 1.88 4.73
C LEU A 422 -15.47 3.39 4.97
N ALA A 423 -14.36 4.13 5.11
CA ALA A 423 -14.41 5.58 5.24
C ALA A 423 -14.96 6.25 3.96
N GLU A 424 -14.47 5.84 2.78
CA GLU A 424 -14.98 6.30 1.49
C GLU A 424 -16.48 5.95 1.33
N HIS A 425 -16.86 4.71 1.66
CA HIS A 425 -18.25 4.25 1.62
C HIS A 425 -19.16 5.10 2.51
N ARG A 426 -18.77 5.36 3.77
CA ARG A 426 -19.54 6.21 4.68
C ARG A 426 -19.72 7.62 4.13
N ARG A 427 -18.65 8.22 3.60
CA ARG A 427 -18.69 9.57 3.02
C ARG A 427 -19.60 9.67 1.81
N ALA A 428 -19.59 8.68 0.93
CA ALA A 428 -20.52 8.60 -0.20
C ALA A 428 -22.00 8.56 0.23
N HIS A 429 -22.28 8.08 1.45
CA HIS A 429 -23.64 8.05 2.04
C HIS A 429 -23.92 9.25 2.96
N GLY A 430 -23.11 10.31 2.89
CA GLY A 430 -23.30 11.53 3.70
C GLY A 430 -22.95 11.35 5.19
N LEU A 431 -22.38 10.22 5.59
CA LEU A 431 -21.98 9.96 6.97
C LEU A 431 -20.54 10.47 7.21
N PRO A 432 -20.21 10.95 8.43
CA PRO A 432 -18.83 11.31 8.76
C PRO A 432 -17.96 10.06 8.71
N ALA A 433 -16.76 10.21 8.14
CA ALA A 433 -15.67 9.26 8.29
C ALA A 433 -14.31 9.89 7.92
N THR A 434 -13.28 9.47 8.64
CA THR A 434 -11.87 9.78 8.35
C THR A 434 -11.03 8.54 8.63
N SER A 435 -10.44 7.93 7.59
CA SER A 435 -9.38 6.93 7.75
C SER A 435 -8.02 7.60 7.68
N VAL A 436 -7.25 7.53 8.77
CA VAL A 436 -5.86 7.98 8.78
C VAL A 436 -4.95 6.78 8.64
N VAL A 437 -4.23 6.73 7.53
CA VAL A 437 -3.33 5.64 7.17
C VAL A 437 -1.95 5.94 7.75
N TRP A 438 -1.65 5.40 8.92
CA TRP A 438 -0.45 5.75 9.67
C TRP A 438 0.81 4.99 9.21
N GLY A 439 1.92 5.71 9.12
CA GLY A 439 3.26 5.15 9.28
C GLY A 439 3.54 4.76 10.75
N PRO A 440 4.72 4.18 11.05
CA PRO A 440 5.06 3.76 12.40
C PRO A 440 5.14 4.95 13.36
N TRP A 441 4.61 4.81 14.57
CA TRP A 441 4.76 5.80 15.64
C TRP A 441 6.00 5.48 16.50
N ALA A 442 6.63 6.51 17.05
CA ALA A 442 7.67 6.36 18.06
C ALA A 442 7.06 5.98 19.43
N GLY A 443 7.88 5.41 20.31
CA GLY A 443 7.46 4.95 21.64
C GLY A 443 6.93 3.52 21.65
N GLU A 444 6.10 3.22 22.66
CA GLU A 444 5.55 1.88 22.90
C GLU A 444 4.44 1.50 21.89
N GLY A 445 4.16 0.20 21.80
CA GLY A 445 3.07 -0.34 21.00
C GLY A 445 3.54 -1.34 19.94
N MET A 446 2.73 -1.48 18.89
CA MET A 446 2.87 -2.50 17.85
C MET A 446 4.22 -2.47 17.13
N MET A 447 4.85 -1.30 17.01
CA MET A 447 6.13 -1.09 16.31
C MET A 447 7.36 -1.24 17.23
N ALA A 448 7.15 -1.36 18.54
CA ALA A 448 8.23 -1.57 19.51
C ALA A 448 8.56 -3.06 19.74
N ARG A 449 7.78 -3.98 19.15
CA ARG A 449 7.93 -5.43 19.33
C ARG A 449 8.87 -6.02 18.27
N ASP A 450 9.69 -6.98 18.69
CA ASP A 450 10.46 -7.90 17.85
C ASP A 450 11.38 -7.22 16.80
N GLY A 451 11.89 -6.02 17.09
CA GLY A 451 12.82 -5.29 16.20
C GLY A 451 12.22 -4.82 14.85
N PHE A 452 10.93 -5.05 14.62
CA PHE A 452 10.26 -4.73 13.35
C PHE A 452 10.29 -3.22 13.05
N GLY A 453 10.12 -2.38 14.06
CA GLY A 453 10.25 -0.93 13.90
C GLY A 453 11.61 -0.47 13.39
N ASP A 454 12.68 -1.24 13.66
CA ASP A 454 14.03 -0.95 13.16
C ASP A 454 14.20 -1.47 11.73
N LEU A 455 13.60 -2.61 11.37
CA LEU A 455 13.54 -3.08 9.99
C LEU A 455 12.81 -2.07 9.07
N VAL A 456 11.64 -1.60 9.49
CA VAL A 456 10.86 -0.59 8.76
C VAL A 456 11.64 0.72 8.59
N HIS A 457 12.33 1.16 9.64
CA HIS A 457 13.25 2.29 9.58
C HIS A 457 14.41 2.06 8.60
N ARG A 458 14.99 0.85 8.60
CA ARG A 458 16.05 0.46 7.66
C ARG A 458 15.58 0.40 6.21
N HIS A 459 14.28 0.28 5.96
CA HIS A 459 13.70 0.40 4.62
C HIS A 459 13.22 1.82 4.29
N GLY A 460 13.61 2.83 5.06
CA GLY A 460 13.34 4.23 4.74
C GLY A 460 12.01 4.76 5.28
N ILE A 461 11.29 4.04 6.12
CA ILE A 461 10.08 4.57 6.78
C ILE A 461 10.42 4.95 8.22
N ARG A 462 10.45 6.25 8.52
CA ARG A 462 10.84 6.78 9.82
C ARG A 462 9.65 6.81 10.79
N ARG A 463 9.96 6.72 12.08
CA ARG A 463 8.96 6.75 13.15
C ARG A 463 8.43 8.17 13.35
N LEU A 464 7.13 8.31 13.53
CA LEU A 464 6.44 9.56 13.80
C LEU A 464 6.34 9.80 15.31
N GLU A 465 6.78 10.98 15.76
CA GLU A 465 6.55 11.40 17.13
C GLU A 465 5.04 11.55 17.42
N PRO A 466 4.52 11.00 18.55
CA PRO A 466 3.08 11.02 18.85
C PRO A 466 2.45 12.42 18.78
N ARG A 467 3.16 13.45 19.23
CA ARG A 467 2.70 14.84 19.16
C ARG A 467 2.49 15.31 17.71
N ARG A 468 3.42 14.96 16.80
CA ARG A 468 3.31 15.30 15.37
C ARG A 468 2.18 14.53 14.70
N ALA A 469 2.01 13.26 15.08
CA ALA A 469 0.92 12.45 14.57
C ALA A 469 -0.46 12.96 15.03
N LEU A 470 -0.62 13.34 16.30
CA LEU A 470 -1.85 13.96 16.81
C LEU A 470 -2.15 15.32 16.14
N ALA A 471 -1.13 16.12 15.83
CA ALA A 471 -1.31 17.35 15.04
C ALA A 471 -1.80 17.05 13.61
N ALA A 472 -1.30 15.98 12.98
CA ALA A 472 -1.77 15.53 11.68
C ALA A 472 -3.22 15.03 11.73
N LEU A 473 -3.58 14.28 12.78
CA LEU A 473 -4.97 13.85 13.05
C LEU A 473 -5.91 15.05 13.19
N ARG A 474 -5.53 16.05 14.00
CA ARG A 474 -6.29 17.30 14.12
C ARG A 474 -6.49 17.96 12.76
N GLY A 475 -5.41 18.08 11.99
CA GLY A 475 -5.49 18.66 10.65
C GLY A 475 -6.43 17.87 9.73
N ALA A 476 -6.43 16.54 9.80
CA ALA A 476 -7.30 15.70 8.98
C ALA A 476 -8.78 15.94 9.29
N LEU A 477 -9.12 16.06 10.58
CA LEU A 477 -10.46 16.41 11.04
C LEU A 477 -10.86 17.82 10.60
N ASP A 478 -9.99 18.82 10.78
CA ASP A 478 -10.27 20.23 10.43
C ASP A 478 -10.51 20.46 8.92
N ARG A 479 -9.88 19.64 8.08
CA ARG A 479 -10.08 19.68 6.62
C ARG A 479 -11.24 18.82 6.15
N GLY A 480 -11.71 17.90 6.98
CA GLY A 480 -12.66 16.88 6.57
C GLY A 480 -12.07 15.89 5.58
N ASP A 481 -10.77 15.55 5.74
CA ASP A 481 -10.10 14.51 4.94
C ASP A 481 -10.88 13.18 5.09
N VAL A 482 -11.07 12.46 3.99
CA VAL A 482 -11.74 11.14 3.99
C VAL A 482 -10.72 10.03 4.23
N THR A 483 -9.77 9.88 3.32
CA THR A 483 -8.62 9.00 3.46
C THR A 483 -7.35 9.84 3.34
N VAL A 484 -6.44 9.73 4.31
CA VAL A 484 -5.16 10.44 4.29
C VAL A 484 -4.06 9.59 4.90
N ALA A 485 -2.98 9.40 4.16
CA ALA A 485 -1.79 8.74 4.69
C ALA A 485 -0.85 9.75 5.31
N VAL A 486 -0.34 9.40 6.50
CA VAL A 486 0.61 10.22 7.26
C VAL A 486 1.79 9.34 7.60
N ALA A 487 2.90 9.53 6.90
CA ALA A 487 4.11 8.72 7.06
C ALA A 487 5.36 9.56 6.74
N ASP A 488 6.43 9.37 7.50
CA ASP A 488 7.73 9.96 7.21
C ASP A 488 8.54 8.96 6.38
N VAL A 489 8.70 9.24 5.09
CA VAL A 489 9.26 8.30 4.11
C VAL A 489 10.47 8.93 3.42
N ASP A 490 11.58 8.22 3.47
CA ASP A 490 12.76 8.42 2.66
C ASP A 490 12.55 7.71 1.31
N TRP A 491 11.96 8.42 0.34
CA TRP A 491 11.51 7.85 -0.93
C TRP A 491 12.61 7.13 -1.73
N PRO A 492 13.83 7.66 -1.89
CA PRO A 492 14.90 6.94 -2.59
C PRO A 492 15.25 5.60 -1.94
N ARG A 493 15.36 5.58 -0.60
CA ARG A 493 15.66 4.38 0.16
C ARG A 493 14.51 3.38 0.13
N PHE A 494 13.30 3.87 0.33
CA PHE A 494 12.09 3.06 0.35
C PHE A 494 11.78 2.45 -1.01
N HIS A 495 11.87 3.22 -2.09
CA HIS A 495 11.66 2.73 -3.45
C HIS A 495 12.61 1.57 -3.76
N THR A 496 13.92 1.76 -3.52
CA THR A 496 14.94 0.72 -3.74
C THR A 496 14.61 -0.57 -2.97
N ALA A 497 14.25 -0.45 -1.69
CA ALA A 497 13.89 -1.60 -0.88
C ALA A 497 12.59 -2.28 -1.35
N PHE A 498 11.56 -1.49 -1.66
CA PHE A 498 10.24 -1.99 -2.05
C PHE A 498 10.27 -2.69 -3.41
N THR A 499 11.05 -2.17 -4.37
CA THR A 499 11.12 -2.73 -5.73
C THR A 499 12.21 -3.79 -5.92
N ALA A 500 12.88 -4.21 -4.84
CA ALA A 500 14.03 -5.12 -4.90
C ALA A 500 13.69 -6.50 -5.50
N THR A 501 12.49 -7.02 -5.22
CA THR A 501 12.04 -8.33 -5.71
C THR A 501 11.09 -8.22 -6.89
N ARG A 502 10.45 -7.07 -7.07
CA ARG A 502 9.39 -6.84 -8.07
C ARG A 502 9.29 -5.36 -8.45
N PRO A 503 9.24 -5.01 -9.75
CA PRO A 503 9.02 -3.63 -10.17
C PRO A 503 7.62 -3.15 -9.74
N SER A 504 7.50 -1.87 -9.41
CA SER A 504 6.22 -1.24 -9.06
C SER A 504 6.17 0.20 -9.57
N ARG A 505 5.07 0.54 -10.24
CA ARG A 505 4.76 1.91 -10.69
C ARG A 505 3.94 2.70 -9.66
N LEU A 506 3.60 2.09 -8.53
CA LEU A 506 2.72 2.67 -7.51
C LEU A 506 3.20 4.03 -7.01
N PHE A 507 4.51 4.27 -7.01
CA PHE A 507 5.15 5.48 -6.47
C PHE A 507 5.70 6.42 -7.53
N ASP A 508 5.36 6.25 -8.82
CA ASP A 508 5.84 7.11 -9.90
C ASP A 508 5.68 8.62 -9.60
N PRO A 509 4.54 9.10 -9.03
CA PRO A 509 4.39 10.52 -8.70
C PRO A 509 5.31 11.04 -7.58
N LEU A 510 6.00 10.16 -6.87
CA LEU A 510 6.87 10.47 -5.74
C LEU A 510 8.35 10.26 -6.07
N ARG A 511 8.66 9.85 -7.30
CA ARG A 511 10.04 9.72 -7.76
C ARG A 511 10.65 11.10 -7.97
N PRO A 512 11.90 11.35 -7.51
CA PRO A 512 12.61 12.59 -7.81
C PRO A 512 12.72 12.77 -9.33
N ALA A 513 12.60 14.01 -9.82
CA ALA A 513 12.58 14.33 -11.26
C ALA A 513 13.83 13.84 -12.04
N ARG A 514 14.92 13.51 -11.35
CA ARG A 514 16.19 13.03 -11.93
C ARG A 514 16.18 11.56 -12.38
N ASP A 515 15.14 10.79 -12.06
CA ASP A 515 15.07 9.35 -12.38
C ASP A 515 14.19 9.01 -13.61
N THR A 516 13.96 9.99 -14.51
CA THR A 516 13.05 9.84 -15.67
C THR A 516 13.66 9.08 -16.85
N GLU A 517 14.93 8.68 -16.82
CA GLU A 517 15.47 7.71 -17.75
C GLU A 517 15.29 6.29 -17.21
N PRO A 518 14.85 5.31 -18.03
CA PRO A 518 14.84 3.91 -17.62
C PRO A 518 16.28 3.51 -17.27
N ALA A 519 16.54 3.32 -15.97
CA ALA A 519 17.83 2.82 -15.52
C ALA A 519 18.11 1.50 -16.25
N ALA A 520 19.25 1.44 -16.93
CA ALA A 520 19.75 0.19 -17.48
C ALA A 520 19.73 -0.88 -16.39
N PRO A 521 19.40 -2.15 -16.72
CA PRO A 521 19.39 -3.22 -15.73
C PRO A 521 20.74 -3.22 -14.99
N PRO A 522 20.73 -3.31 -13.65
CA PRO A 522 21.98 -3.29 -12.89
C PRO A 522 22.88 -4.42 -13.38
N ALA A 523 24.15 -4.09 -13.65
CA ALA A 523 25.12 -5.05 -14.18
C ALA A 523 25.15 -6.31 -13.29
N THR A 524 25.05 -7.50 -13.89
CA THR A 524 25.08 -8.77 -13.15
C THR A 524 26.44 -8.98 -12.49
N LEU A 525 26.54 -9.89 -11.53
CA LEU A 525 27.84 -10.24 -10.94
C LEU A 525 28.82 -10.72 -12.01
N SER A 526 28.33 -11.50 -12.99
CA SER A 526 29.12 -11.96 -14.13
C SER A 526 29.66 -10.80 -14.98
N ASP A 527 28.86 -9.75 -15.21
CA ASP A 527 29.31 -8.56 -15.94
C ASP A 527 30.39 -7.79 -15.18
N ARG A 528 30.22 -7.63 -13.86
CA ARG A 528 31.19 -6.93 -13.00
C ARG A 528 32.52 -7.67 -12.90
N LEU A 529 32.48 -9.01 -12.90
CA LEU A 529 33.68 -9.84 -12.83
C LEU A 529 34.45 -9.91 -14.16
N ARG A 530 33.87 -9.47 -15.29
CA ARG A 530 34.52 -9.48 -16.61
C ARG A 530 35.79 -8.63 -16.63
N ASP A 531 35.76 -7.47 -15.98
CA ASP A 531 36.87 -6.51 -15.93
C ASP A 531 37.74 -6.65 -14.66
N VAL A 532 37.41 -7.59 -13.77
CA VAL A 532 38.19 -7.88 -12.56
C VAL A 532 39.19 -8.99 -12.86
N ASP A 533 40.47 -8.72 -12.56
CA ASP A 533 41.57 -9.70 -12.62
C ASP A 533 41.14 -11.03 -11.95
N PRO A 534 41.25 -12.18 -12.65
CA PRO A 534 40.93 -13.49 -12.09
C PRO A 534 41.49 -13.75 -10.69
N ALA A 535 42.70 -13.27 -10.39
CA ALA A 535 43.32 -13.42 -9.08
C ALA A 535 42.61 -12.63 -7.96
N ARG A 536 41.88 -11.56 -8.31
CA ARG A 536 41.20 -10.64 -7.38
C ARG A 536 39.69 -10.84 -7.32
N ARG A 537 39.11 -11.68 -8.18
CA ARG A 537 37.66 -11.95 -8.20
C ARG A 537 37.13 -12.46 -6.86
N ARG A 538 37.87 -13.35 -6.20
CA ARG A 538 37.46 -13.88 -4.89
C ARG A 538 37.45 -12.79 -3.83
N GLU A 539 38.48 -11.94 -3.79
CA GLU A 539 38.56 -10.79 -2.88
C GLU A 539 37.39 -9.82 -3.10
N TYR A 540 37.09 -9.51 -4.37
CA TYR A 540 35.96 -8.65 -4.75
C TYR A 540 34.61 -9.21 -4.26
N VAL A 541 34.33 -10.50 -4.52
CA VAL A 541 33.08 -11.13 -4.09
C VAL A 541 33.00 -11.23 -2.57
N THR A 542 34.09 -11.54 -1.87
CA THR A 542 34.12 -11.54 -0.41
C THR A 542 33.83 -10.14 0.15
N GLY A 543 34.35 -9.07 -0.46
CA GLY A 543 34.02 -7.70 -0.10
C GLY A 543 32.54 -7.37 -0.28
N LEU A 544 31.94 -7.80 -1.39
CA LEU A 544 30.51 -7.65 -1.65
C LEU A 544 29.65 -8.39 -0.62
N VAL A 545 29.97 -9.67 -0.34
CA VAL A 545 29.25 -10.45 0.68
C VAL A 545 29.40 -9.81 2.07
N SER A 546 30.61 -9.33 2.40
CA SER A 546 30.87 -8.64 3.66
C SER A 546 30.03 -7.37 3.81
N ALA A 547 29.89 -6.57 2.75
CA ALA A 547 29.06 -5.37 2.76
C ALA A 547 27.57 -5.70 2.96
N GLU A 548 27.05 -6.72 2.29
CA GLU A 548 25.65 -7.13 2.46
C GLU A 548 25.39 -7.73 3.85
N VAL A 549 26.31 -8.54 4.38
CA VAL A 549 26.23 -9.09 5.75
C VAL A 549 26.29 -7.96 6.79
N ALA A 550 27.23 -7.02 6.66
CA ALA A 550 27.32 -5.86 7.54
C ALA A 550 26.02 -5.06 7.54
N ALA A 551 25.45 -4.85 6.37
CA ALA A 551 24.22 -4.09 6.24
C ALA A 551 22.97 -4.84 6.73
N VAL A 552 22.95 -6.18 6.75
CA VAL A 552 21.90 -6.98 7.42
C VAL A 552 22.03 -6.86 8.94
N LEU A 553 23.26 -6.88 9.46
CA LEU A 553 23.56 -6.74 10.89
C LEU A 553 23.48 -5.29 11.39
N GLY A 554 23.29 -4.31 10.51
CA GLY A 554 23.23 -2.89 10.89
C GLY A 554 24.58 -2.26 11.22
N HIS A 555 25.67 -2.88 10.79
CA HIS A 555 27.02 -2.32 10.86
C HIS A 555 27.31 -1.44 9.64
N THR A 556 28.21 -0.48 9.79
CA THR A 556 28.78 0.28 8.66
C THR A 556 29.66 -0.64 7.80
N ALA A 557 29.81 -0.32 6.52
CA ALA A 557 30.60 -1.13 5.58
C ALA A 557 32.08 -1.32 5.99
N ASP A 558 32.59 -0.47 6.89
CA ASP A 558 33.96 -0.52 7.42
C ASP A 558 34.14 -1.46 8.63
N ALA A 559 33.09 -2.14 9.10
CA ALA A 559 33.19 -3.10 10.17
C ALA A 559 34.01 -4.32 9.74
N ARG A 560 35.11 -4.61 10.44
CA ARG A 560 35.94 -5.81 10.19
C ARG A 560 35.19 -7.06 10.67
N ILE A 561 34.45 -7.69 9.76
CA ILE A 561 33.78 -8.98 9.99
C ILE A 561 34.79 -10.11 9.72
N ASP A 562 34.89 -11.06 10.64
CA ASP A 562 35.69 -12.27 10.42
C ASP A 562 35.01 -13.13 9.34
N THR A 563 35.67 -13.28 8.19
CA THR A 563 35.10 -13.92 7.00
C THR A 563 34.96 -15.45 7.13
N ARG A 564 35.63 -16.06 8.10
CA ARG A 564 35.59 -17.52 8.35
C ARG A 564 34.63 -17.91 9.45
N ARG A 565 34.17 -16.96 10.26
CA ARG A 565 33.25 -17.21 11.37
C ARG A 565 31.86 -17.60 10.83
N ALA A 566 31.17 -18.47 11.57
CA ALA A 566 29.83 -18.88 11.17
C ALA A 566 28.85 -17.71 11.30
N LEU A 567 27.96 -17.53 10.33
CA LEU A 567 26.95 -16.46 10.31
C LEU A 567 26.07 -16.49 11.56
N ARG A 568 25.72 -17.68 12.07
CA ARG A 568 24.95 -17.85 13.32
C ARG A 568 25.65 -17.21 14.52
N ASP A 569 26.97 -17.33 14.58
CA ASP A 569 27.79 -16.76 15.66
C ASP A 569 27.98 -15.23 15.52
N LEU A 570 27.58 -14.67 14.38
CA LEU A 570 27.51 -13.23 14.09
C LEU A 570 26.11 -12.66 14.33
N GLY A 571 25.15 -13.46 14.83
CA GLY A 571 23.78 -13.02 15.13
C GLY A 571 22.79 -13.21 13.99
N PHE A 572 23.10 -14.04 12.97
CA PHE A 572 22.11 -14.42 11.96
C PHE A 572 21.08 -15.41 12.51
N ASP A 573 19.82 -15.06 12.36
CA ASP A 573 18.66 -15.94 12.54
C ASP A 573 18.00 -16.26 11.18
N SER A 574 16.87 -16.96 11.20
CA SER A 574 16.12 -17.34 10.00
C SER A 574 15.57 -16.14 9.22
N VAL A 575 15.35 -15.00 9.86
CA VAL A 575 14.83 -13.77 9.21
C VAL A 575 15.97 -13.05 8.49
N ASN A 576 17.10 -12.85 9.17
CA ASN A 576 18.31 -12.24 8.59
C ASN A 576 18.88 -13.07 7.41
N ALA A 577 18.70 -14.40 7.43
CA ALA A 577 19.10 -15.29 6.34
C ALA A 577 18.30 -15.03 5.04
N VAL A 578 16.98 -14.81 5.15
CA VAL A 578 16.12 -14.50 4.01
C VAL A 578 16.44 -13.11 3.46
N ASP A 579 16.64 -12.13 4.34
CA ASP A 579 17.04 -10.77 3.96
C ASP A 579 18.38 -10.75 3.23
N LEU A 580 19.39 -11.46 3.75
CA LEU A 580 20.69 -11.58 3.08
C LEU A 580 20.55 -12.23 1.69
N ARG A 581 19.76 -13.30 1.58
CA ARG A 581 19.51 -13.95 0.29
C ARG A 581 18.85 -13.00 -0.72
N ASN A 582 17.84 -12.26 -0.31
CA ASN A 582 17.15 -11.30 -1.17
C ASN A 582 18.08 -10.18 -1.64
N ARG A 583 18.93 -9.67 -0.73
CA ARG A 583 19.93 -8.64 -1.04
C ARG A 583 21.01 -9.16 -1.98
N LEU A 584 21.56 -10.35 -1.72
CA LEU A 584 22.53 -10.99 -2.61
C LEU A 584 21.94 -11.23 -3.99
N ARG A 585 20.69 -11.70 -4.09
CA ARG A 585 19.99 -11.85 -5.38
C ARG A 585 19.88 -10.52 -6.12
N ALA A 586 19.52 -9.45 -5.43
CA ALA A 586 19.40 -8.11 -6.02
C ALA A 586 20.74 -7.56 -6.54
N VAL A 587 21.83 -7.71 -5.78
CA VAL A 587 23.13 -7.15 -6.18
C VAL A 587 23.91 -8.05 -7.14
N THR A 588 23.62 -9.36 -7.19
CA THR A 588 24.33 -10.31 -8.07
C THR A 588 23.57 -10.67 -9.32
N GLY A 589 22.24 -10.57 -9.32
CA GLY A 589 21.38 -11.07 -10.40
C GLY A 589 21.29 -12.60 -10.47
N LEU A 590 21.87 -13.32 -9.50
CA LEU A 590 21.84 -14.79 -9.45
C LEU A 590 20.56 -15.30 -8.80
N ASP A 591 20.09 -16.46 -9.25
CA ASP A 591 19.04 -17.18 -8.54
C ASP A 591 19.63 -17.96 -7.36
N LEU A 592 19.19 -17.63 -6.15
CA LEU A 592 19.80 -18.09 -4.90
C LEU A 592 18.77 -18.82 -4.02
N PRO A 593 19.08 -20.05 -3.55
CA PRO A 593 18.16 -20.82 -2.73
C PRO A 593 17.96 -20.20 -1.35
N VAL A 594 16.81 -20.44 -0.72
CA VAL A 594 16.47 -19.89 0.62
C VAL A 594 17.38 -20.48 1.71
N THR A 595 17.93 -21.68 1.47
CA THR A 595 18.87 -22.39 2.34
C THR A 595 20.30 -21.87 2.26
N LEU A 596 20.59 -20.88 1.40
CA LEU A 596 21.93 -20.36 1.10
C LEU A 596 22.77 -20.07 2.35
N ALA A 597 22.21 -19.36 3.33
CA ALA A 597 22.94 -18.97 4.55
C ALA A 597 23.24 -20.17 5.47
N PHE A 598 22.54 -21.29 5.31
CA PHE A 598 22.75 -22.53 6.06
C PHE A 598 23.72 -23.48 5.35
N GLU A 599 23.61 -23.57 4.02
CA GLU A 599 24.50 -24.39 3.17
C GLU A 599 25.90 -23.77 3.07
N HIS A 600 25.99 -22.45 3.12
CA HIS A 600 27.23 -21.68 3.08
C HIS A 600 27.35 -20.80 4.33
N PRO A 601 27.71 -21.38 5.49
CA PRO A 601 27.54 -20.71 6.78
C PRO A 601 28.61 -19.65 7.09
N SER A 602 29.47 -19.24 6.17
CA SER A 602 30.48 -18.19 6.36
C SER A 602 30.61 -17.28 5.14
N LEU A 603 31.18 -16.09 5.30
CA LEU A 603 31.34 -15.12 4.21
C LEU A 603 32.22 -15.70 3.08
N ASP A 604 33.28 -16.42 3.44
CA ASP A 604 34.16 -17.09 2.48
C ASP A 604 33.44 -18.22 1.71
N ALA A 605 32.54 -18.96 2.37
CA ALA A 605 31.75 -20.00 1.74
C ALA A 605 30.71 -19.42 0.78
N LEU A 606 30.01 -18.35 1.20
CA LEU A 606 29.08 -17.60 0.37
C LEU A 606 29.77 -17.00 -0.85
N ALA A 607 30.92 -16.34 -0.66
CA ALA A 607 31.67 -15.75 -1.75
C ALA A 607 32.16 -16.81 -2.75
N GLY A 608 32.56 -17.98 -2.27
CA GLY A 608 32.91 -19.12 -3.11
C GLY A 608 31.73 -19.62 -3.96
N PHE A 609 30.54 -19.74 -3.35
CA PHE A 609 29.33 -20.15 -4.04
C PHE A 609 28.85 -19.14 -5.09
N LEU A 610 28.84 -17.84 -4.75
CA LEU A 610 28.45 -16.80 -5.71
C LEU A 610 29.43 -16.74 -6.89
N LEU A 611 30.73 -16.93 -6.63
CA LEU A 611 31.75 -16.97 -7.67
C LEU A 611 31.57 -18.19 -8.59
N SER A 612 31.20 -19.36 -8.07
CA SER A 612 30.96 -20.55 -8.90
C SER A 612 29.69 -20.40 -9.76
N ARG A 613 28.65 -19.74 -9.24
CA ARG A 613 27.41 -19.44 -9.97
C ARG A 613 27.55 -18.32 -11.01
N ALA A 614 28.50 -17.41 -10.83
CA ALA A 614 28.74 -16.28 -11.73
C ALA A 614 29.69 -16.61 -12.90
N GLN A 615 30.37 -17.76 -12.87
CA GLN A 615 31.14 -18.23 -14.01
C GLN A 615 30.19 -18.83 -15.06
N PRO A 616 30.38 -18.55 -16.36
CA PRO A 616 29.70 -19.32 -17.39
C PRO A 616 30.09 -20.78 -17.20
N GLU A 617 29.13 -21.72 -17.24
CA GLU A 617 29.47 -23.13 -17.37
C GLU A 617 30.44 -23.26 -18.56
N PRO A 618 31.55 -24.01 -18.43
CA PRO A 618 32.22 -24.47 -19.62
C PRO A 618 31.16 -25.20 -20.43
N ALA A 619 30.90 -24.75 -21.66
CA ALA A 619 30.14 -25.53 -22.60
C ALA A 619 30.72 -26.94 -22.53
N ALA A 620 29.90 -27.92 -22.14
CA ALA A 620 30.27 -29.30 -22.36
C ALA A 620 30.73 -29.37 -23.81
N ASP A 621 31.97 -29.83 -24.03
CA ASP A 621 32.43 -30.22 -25.36
C ASP A 621 31.43 -31.26 -25.85
N ALA A 622 30.38 -30.79 -26.52
CA ALA A 622 29.67 -31.57 -27.49
C ALA A 622 30.73 -31.83 -28.55
N ASP A 623 31.22 -33.06 -28.58
CA ASP A 623 32.00 -33.61 -29.69
C ASP A 623 31.37 -33.13 -30.99
N THR A 624 31.91 -32.03 -31.54
CA THR A 624 31.67 -31.63 -32.91
C THR A 624 32.43 -32.64 -33.74
N MET A 625 31.82 -33.81 -33.95
CA MET A 625 32.18 -34.69 -35.04
C MET A 625 32.15 -33.84 -36.31
N SER A 626 33.32 -33.65 -36.90
CA SER A 626 33.43 -32.95 -38.18
C SER A 626 32.53 -33.65 -39.20
N LEU A 627 31.92 -32.88 -40.10
CA LEU A 627 31.18 -33.44 -41.24
C LEU A 627 32.05 -34.42 -42.04
N ASP A 628 33.37 -34.24 -42.01
CA ASP A 628 34.35 -35.14 -42.63
C ASP A 628 34.46 -36.51 -41.91
N ASP A 629 34.26 -36.55 -40.58
CA ASP A 629 34.26 -37.79 -39.80
C ASP A 629 32.95 -38.57 -39.97
N LEU A 630 31.83 -37.86 -40.15
CA LEU A 630 30.53 -38.46 -40.49
C LEU A 630 30.53 -39.06 -41.90
N VAL A 631 31.15 -38.39 -42.88
CA VAL A 631 31.28 -38.90 -44.26
C VAL A 631 32.22 -40.11 -44.32
N ARG A 632 33.30 -40.13 -43.52
CA ARG A 632 34.21 -41.28 -43.45
C ARG A 632 33.55 -42.52 -42.83
N SER A 633 32.77 -42.34 -41.76
CA SER A 633 32.02 -43.42 -41.10
C SER A 633 30.97 -44.06 -42.03
N VAL A 634 30.30 -43.28 -42.88
CA VAL A 634 29.28 -43.79 -43.81
C VAL A 634 29.91 -44.53 -45.01
N LEU A 635 31.12 -44.15 -45.44
CA LEU A 635 31.83 -44.80 -46.55
C LEU A 635 32.54 -46.10 -46.12
N GLU A 636 32.97 -46.22 -44.87
CA GLU A 636 33.60 -47.43 -44.33
C GLU A 636 32.56 -48.50 -43.91
N GLY A 637 31.32 -48.11 -43.58
CA GLY A 637 30.23 -49.02 -43.24
C GLY A 637 29.51 -49.73 -44.41
N GLN A 638 30.01 -49.59 -45.65
CA GLN A 638 29.45 -50.21 -46.86
C GLN A 638 30.40 -51.26 -47.50
N ARG A 639 31.44 -51.71 -46.78
CA ARG A 639 32.43 -52.68 -47.28
C ARG A 639 32.70 -53.92 -46.41
N GLU A 640 31.83 -54.22 -45.46
CA GLU A 640 31.68 -55.56 -44.87
C GLU A 640 30.23 -56.01 -45.05
#